data_AF-A0A151R5T6-F1
#
_entry.id   AF-A0A151R5T6-F1
#
_cell.length_a   1.000
_cell.length_b   1.000
_cell.length_c   1.000
_cell.angle_alpha   90.00
_cell.angle_beta   90.00
_cell.angle_gamma   90.00
#
_symmetry.space_group_name_H-M   'P 1'
#
loop_
_entity.id
_entity.type
_entity.pdbx_description
1 polymer ?
#
loop_
_entity_poly.entity_id
_entity_poly.type
_entity_poly.pdbx_seq_one_letter_code
_entity_poly.pdbx_strand_id
1 'polypeptide(L)'
;MRLVFDNLNKTAHEAARGNSNKKYATLQTDISKSQSLYCQAQCTPDLSPYDCRRCLSLAIGELPRQGSLGIVLYPSCNVRYGVNPFYRSSIPTPVPVPASKFPNADQQFSEDPTYLYHNCTTNATADSTYKRHLNTLLFYLSSNATDGNKFSKNNVEDSVYGLFMCRGDLPSRLCQQCVLNATHQISASCNSSEEAIIWYSHCMLRYSYQNFFYQVEETPAFQMLNVTTISNPIPGQESFTFTLSNTLADLANAASDSSERYVIKSSKLNDVQTLYTLGQCTQDLPTDDCGNCLEDIIGKIPWSHLGSIGGRVLCPSCNLRFESFQFYGIGDEAQSPRPGNLSPSVHKEKRKSGSRAMILIIVLTTISAVLFSFGYYLIKRKVRKIGHESATLEPLQFTLDVIEAATNNFSNDNKIGKGGFGEVYKGVLLDGRQIAVKRLSKSSKQGTIEFKNEVLLIAKLQHRNLVAFIGFCLEQQDKILIYEYVPNKSLDYFLFDSQRSKLLSWHERYNIIGGIARGILYLHEHSRLKVIHRDLKPSNILLDENMIPKISDFGLARIVEINQDQGSTNRIVGTYGYMSPEYAMFGQFSEKSDVFSFGVMVLEIITGKKNLSPCEPYRVVDGLLNYKKEYVVGDLVREEGGIRGCL
;
A
#
# COMPACT_ATOMS: atom_id res chain seq x y z
N MET A 1 -14.89 -2.48 27.65
CA MET A 1 -14.97 -1.01 27.56
C MET A 1 -14.34 -0.28 28.74
N ARG A 2 -14.69 -0.52 30.01
CA ARG A 2 -14.01 0.13 31.16
C ARG A 2 -12.49 -0.03 31.11
N LEU A 3 -12.02 -1.25 30.86
CA LEU A 3 -10.60 -1.56 30.65
C LEU A 3 -9.97 -0.76 29.50
N VAL A 4 -10.71 -0.48 28.42
CA VAL A 4 -10.23 0.30 27.27
C VAL A 4 -9.98 1.75 27.66
N PHE A 5 -10.96 2.37 28.32
CA PHE A 5 -10.84 3.76 28.79
C PHE A 5 -9.74 3.91 29.85
N ASP A 6 -9.61 2.97 30.78
CA ASP A 6 -8.57 3.01 31.81
C ASP A 6 -7.16 2.94 31.20
N ASN A 7 -6.95 2.04 30.23
CA ASN A 7 -5.66 1.88 29.55
C ASN A 7 -5.35 3.03 28.59
N LEU A 8 -6.35 3.56 27.87
CA LEU A 8 -6.17 4.75 27.04
C LEU A 8 -5.85 6.00 27.88
N ASN A 9 -6.50 6.18 29.03
CA ASN A 9 -6.20 7.29 29.94
C ASN A 9 -4.76 7.19 30.48
N LYS A 10 -4.32 5.97 30.84
CA LYS A 10 -2.94 5.71 31.24
C LYS A 10 -1.95 6.03 30.11
N THR A 11 -2.23 5.54 28.90
CA THR A 11 -1.42 5.82 27.70
C THR A 11 -1.36 7.32 27.41
N ALA A 12 -2.49 8.03 27.52
CA ALA A 12 -2.54 9.46 27.32
C ALA A 12 -1.74 10.25 28.37
N HIS A 13 -1.75 9.80 29.62
CA HIS A 13 -0.93 10.39 30.68
C HIS A 13 0.57 10.21 30.45
N GLU A 14 0.98 9.06 29.92
CA GLU A 14 2.36 8.79 29.53
C GLU A 14 2.79 9.64 28.33
N ALA A 15 1.94 9.72 27.29
CA ALA A 15 2.20 10.55 26.12
C ALA A 15 2.36 12.04 26.48
N ALA A 16 1.54 12.54 27.41
CA ALA A 16 1.61 13.91 27.90
C ALA A 16 2.86 14.21 28.74
N ARG A 17 3.43 13.19 29.41
CA ARG A 17 4.68 13.29 30.18
C ARG A 17 5.94 13.14 29.34
N GLY A 18 5.80 12.71 28.08
CA GLY A 18 6.91 12.62 27.14
C GLY A 18 7.67 13.94 27.00
N ASN A 19 8.97 13.85 26.73
CA ASN A 19 9.79 15.05 26.46
C ASN A 19 9.27 15.77 25.19
N SER A 20 9.69 17.03 24.99
CA SER A 20 9.24 17.86 23.86
C SER A 20 9.37 17.13 22.50
N ASN A 21 10.39 16.29 22.34
CA ASN A 21 10.64 15.57 21.09
C ASN A 21 9.84 14.26 20.92
N LYS A 22 9.15 13.77 21.96
CA LYS A 22 8.46 12.47 21.94
C LYS A 22 7.23 12.47 22.84
N LYS A 23 6.19 13.20 22.45
CA LYS A 23 4.85 13.17 23.08
C LYS A 23 4.00 12.02 22.54
N TYR A 24 4.49 10.83 22.77
CA TYR A 24 3.93 9.59 22.24
C TYR A 24 4.05 8.52 23.30
N ALA A 25 2.98 7.76 23.50
CA ALA A 25 3.02 6.57 24.32
C ALA A 25 2.15 5.47 23.72
N THR A 26 2.54 4.25 24.06
CA THR A 26 1.88 3.01 23.67
C THR A 26 1.78 2.12 24.88
N LEU A 27 0.65 1.45 25.02
CA LEU A 27 0.40 0.49 26.09
C LEU A 27 -0.22 -0.77 25.51
N GLN A 28 0.29 -1.92 25.95
CA GLN A 28 -0.30 -3.23 25.69
C GLN A 28 -0.75 -3.83 27.02
N THR A 29 -1.96 -4.37 27.07
CA THR A 29 -2.45 -5.13 28.22
C THR A 29 -3.23 -6.36 27.77
N ASP A 30 -3.15 -7.45 28.51
CA ASP A 30 -3.93 -8.65 28.22
C ASP A 30 -5.36 -8.49 28.75
N ILE A 31 -6.36 -8.70 27.88
CA ILE A 31 -7.79 -8.68 28.23
C ILE A 31 -8.25 -10.10 28.61
N SER A 32 -7.68 -11.11 27.94
CA SER A 32 -7.95 -12.54 28.16
C SER A 32 -6.69 -13.37 27.88
N LYS A 33 -6.78 -14.71 28.04
CA LYS A 33 -5.70 -15.64 27.68
C LYS A 33 -5.34 -15.65 26.18
N SER A 34 -6.14 -15.01 25.32
CA SER A 34 -5.99 -15.04 23.88
C SER A 34 -6.14 -13.66 23.22
N GLN A 35 -6.33 -12.59 23.97
CA GLN A 35 -6.61 -11.27 23.41
C GLN A 35 -5.95 -10.18 24.23
N SER A 36 -5.27 -9.27 23.53
CA SER A 36 -4.63 -8.10 24.15
C SER A 36 -5.21 -6.82 23.57
N LEU A 37 -5.24 -5.80 24.41
CA LEU A 37 -5.59 -4.44 24.04
C LEU A 37 -4.30 -3.68 23.74
N TYR A 38 -4.26 -3.06 22.57
CA TYR A 38 -3.23 -2.11 22.17
C TYR A 38 -3.83 -0.71 22.25
N CYS A 39 -3.14 0.19 22.95
CA CYS A 39 -3.50 1.60 23.08
C CYS A 39 -2.34 2.45 22.58
N GLN A 40 -2.65 3.54 21.87
CA GLN A 40 -1.71 4.57 21.46
C GLN A 40 -2.32 5.92 21.74
N ALA A 41 -1.49 6.81 22.25
CA ALA A 41 -1.81 8.22 22.40
C ALA A 41 -0.62 9.04 21.90
N GLN A 42 -0.90 10.05 21.10
CA GLN A 42 0.14 10.94 20.58
C GLN A 42 -0.36 12.37 20.58
N CYS A 43 0.54 13.29 20.88
CA CYS A 43 0.36 14.72 20.70
C CYS A 43 1.43 15.28 19.78
N THR A 44 1.17 16.44 19.20
CA THR A 44 2.21 17.20 18.52
C THR A 44 3.26 17.72 19.53
N PRO A 45 4.56 17.69 19.18
CA PRO A 45 5.69 18.12 20.03
C PRO A 45 5.55 19.49 20.70
N ASP A 46 4.85 20.41 20.05
CA ASP A 46 4.64 21.81 20.44
C ASP A 46 3.64 22.02 21.59
N LEU A 47 2.78 21.05 21.89
CA LEU A 47 1.81 21.16 22.98
C LEU A 47 2.49 21.18 24.35
N SER A 48 1.97 21.89 25.35
CA SER A 48 2.40 21.68 26.74
C SER A 48 1.97 20.29 27.26
N PRO A 49 2.57 19.75 28.33
CA PRO A 49 2.06 18.53 28.98
C PRO A 49 0.57 18.64 29.38
N TYR A 50 0.13 19.84 29.78
CA TYR A 50 -1.26 20.10 30.14
C TYR A 50 -2.18 20.06 28.91
N ASP A 51 -1.81 20.76 27.84
CA ASP A 51 -2.63 20.83 26.62
C ASP A 51 -2.69 19.50 25.89
N CYS A 52 -1.58 18.75 25.88
CA CYS A 52 -1.55 17.40 25.35
C CYS A 52 -2.51 16.48 26.12
N ARG A 53 -2.49 16.52 27.46
CA ARG A 53 -3.41 15.74 28.29
C ARG A 53 -4.86 16.12 28.01
N ARG A 54 -5.17 17.42 27.95
CA ARG A 54 -6.52 17.91 27.66
C ARG A 54 -7.02 17.44 26.29
N CYS A 55 -6.19 17.57 25.25
CA CYS A 55 -6.51 17.12 23.90
C CYS A 55 -6.81 15.62 23.87
N LEU A 56 -5.93 14.81 24.47
CA LEU A 56 -6.09 13.35 24.50
C LEU A 56 -7.33 12.92 25.29
N SER A 57 -7.63 13.58 26.41
CA SER A 57 -8.86 13.30 27.19
C SER A 57 -10.13 13.61 26.40
N LEU A 58 -10.15 14.69 25.61
CA LEU A 58 -11.26 14.99 24.71
C LEU A 58 -11.38 13.93 23.61
N ALA A 59 -10.25 13.51 23.03
CA ALA A 59 -10.23 12.49 21.99
C ALA A 59 -10.72 11.12 22.51
N ILE A 60 -10.41 10.78 23.76
CA ILE A 60 -10.91 9.57 24.42
C ILE A 60 -12.43 9.63 24.62
N GLY A 61 -12.98 10.81 24.96
CA GLY A 61 -14.41 11.00 25.19
C GLY A 61 -15.29 10.76 23.95
N GLU A 62 -14.75 10.99 22.76
CA GLU A 62 -15.42 10.80 21.47
C GLU A 62 -15.33 9.36 20.93
N LEU A 63 -14.60 8.47 21.60
CA LEU A 63 -14.48 7.09 21.12
C LEU A 63 -15.83 6.35 21.20
N PRO A 64 -16.12 5.48 20.22
CA PRO A 64 -17.35 4.71 20.21
C PRO A 64 -17.47 3.86 21.48
N ARG A 65 -18.67 3.82 22.06
CA ARG A 65 -18.93 3.10 23.32
C ARG A 65 -18.96 1.57 23.16
N GLN A 66 -18.83 1.06 21.93
CA GLN A 66 -18.77 -0.36 21.58
C GLN A 66 -17.82 -0.53 20.38
N GLY A 67 -17.09 -1.65 20.31
CA GLY A 67 -16.22 -1.99 19.18
C GLY A 67 -14.84 -2.52 19.59
N SER A 68 -14.24 -3.32 18.70
CA SER A 68 -12.91 -3.93 18.83
C SER A 68 -11.75 -3.00 18.43
N LEU A 69 -12.08 -1.85 17.82
CA LEU A 69 -11.18 -0.81 17.35
C LEU A 69 -11.85 0.55 17.54
N GLY A 70 -11.09 1.56 17.93
CA GLY A 70 -11.56 2.94 17.94
C GLY A 70 -10.42 3.91 17.70
N ILE A 71 -10.69 4.92 16.88
CA ILE A 71 -9.70 5.92 16.46
C ILE A 71 -10.37 7.29 16.55
N VAL A 72 -9.69 8.25 17.20
CA VAL A 72 -10.05 9.67 17.13
C VAL A 72 -8.81 10.45 16.75
N LEU A 73 -8.92 11.20 15.65
CA LEU A 73 -7.84 11.99 15.06
C LEU A 73 -8.17 13.47 15.23
N TYR A 74 -7.39 14.17 16.04
CA TYR A 74 -7.38 15.62 16.08
C TYR A 74 -6.08 16.17 15.49
N PRO A 75 -6.09 17.43 15.02
CA PRO A 75 -4.88 18.06 14.47
C PRO A 75 -3.68 18.03 15.42
N SER A 76 -3.94 18.14 16.73
CA SER A 76 -2.90 18.25 17.75
C SER A 76 -2.70 16.99 18.58
N CYS A 77 -3.63 16.02 18.52
CA CYS A 77 -3.47 14.76 19.22
C CYS A 77 -4.32 13.65 18.60
N ASN A 78 -3.94 12.41 18.83
CA ASN A 78 -4.72 11.26 18.40
C ASN A 78 -4.72 10.18 19.48
N VAL A 79 -5.82 9.44 19.53
CA VAL A 79 -5.93 8.23 20.32
C VAL A 79 -6.43 7.09 19.46
N ARG A 80 -5.85 5.91 19.67
CA ARG A 80 -6.25 4.69 19.01
C ARG A 80 -6.23 3.55 20.00
N TYR A 81 -7.27 2.73 19.97
CA TYR A 81 -7.25 1.41 20.61
C TYR A 81 -7.67 0.34 19.63
N GLY A 82 -7.19 -0.88 19.85
CA GLY A 82 -7.49 -2.02 19.00
C GLY A 82 -7.09 -3.31 19.69
N VAL A 83 -7.76 -4.40 19.32
CA VAL A 83 -7.42 -5.75 19.80
C VAL A 83 -6.34 -6.44 18.97
N ASN A 84 -5.95 -5.81 17.86
CA ASN A 84 -4.86 -6.20 16.99
C ASN A 84 -3.68 -5.21 17.14
N PRO A 85 -2.41 -5.65 17.04
CA PRO A 85 -1.26 -4.75 17.13
C PRO A 85 -1.24 -3.75 15.96
N PHE A 86 -1.14 -2.45 16.26
CA PHE A 86 -1.11 -1.37 15.26
C PHE A 86 0.05 -0.37 15.42
N TYR A 87 1.05 -0.69 16.26
CA TYR A 87 2.32 0.02 16.35
C TYR A 87 3.47 -0.97 16.58
N ARG A 88 4.70 -0.55 16.30
CA ARG A 88 5.92 -1.31 16.63
C ARG A 88 6.50 -0.80 17.94
N SER A 89 6.81 -1.67 18.90
CA SER A 89 7.64 -1.28 20.04
C SER A 89 9.02 -0.82 19.57
N SER A 90 9.49 0.27 20.15
CA SER A 90 10.80 0.85 19.88
C SER A 90 11.92 0.03 20.53
N ILE A 91 12.07 -1.25 20.16
CA ILE A 91 13.24 -2.07 20.51
C ILE A 91 14.20 -2.04 19.31
N PRO A 92 15.42 -1.49 19.48
CA PRO A 92 16.40 -1.43 18.41
C PRO A 92 17.18 -2.74 18.33
N THR A 93 16.62 -3.76 17.69
CA THR A 93 17.38 -4.84 17.03
C THR A 93 16.42 -5.73 16.23
N PRO A 94 16.69 -6.05 14.95
CA PRO A 94 15.96 -7.11 14.24
C PRO A 94 16.41 -8.46 14.83
N VAL A 95 15.71 -8.92 15.86
CA VAL A 95 15.85 -10.32 16.29
C VAL A 95 15.05 -11.17 15.29
N PRO A 96 15.65 -12.22 14.71
CA PRO A 96 14.93 -13.15 13.84
C PRO A 96 13.72 -13.71 14.59
N VAL A 97 12.56 -13.61 13.97
CA VAL A 97 11.33 -14.13 14.56
C VAL A 97 11.40 -15.66 14.50
N PRO A 98 10.94 -16.40 15.52
CA PRO A 98 10.93 -17.85 15.47
C PRO A 98 10.28 -18.37 14.19
N ALA A 99 11.00 -19.23 13.47
CA ALA A 99 10.52 -19.87 12.25
C ALA A 99 9.32 -20.78 12.55
N SER A 100 8.54 -21.09 11.51
CA SER A 100 7.43 -22.02 11.61
C SER A 100 7.84 -23.36 12.20
N LYS A 101 7.01 -23.91 13.07
CA LYS A 101 7.13 -25.30 13.53
C LYS A 101 6.42 -26.29 12.61
N PHE A 102 5.71 -25.81 11.58
CA PHE A 102 4.99 -26.68 10.67
C PHE A 102 5.97 -27.31 9.66
N PRO A 103 5.86 -28.62 9.40
CA PRO A 103 6.78 -29.31 8.52
C PRO A 103 6.70 -28.77 7.09
N ASN A 104 7.87 -28.69 6.44
CA ASN A 104 8.06 -28.31 5.05
C ASN A 104 7.38 -29.25 4.04
N ALA A 105 6.64 -30.28 4.47
CA ALA A 105 5.91 -31.18 3.58
C ALA A 105 4.82 -30.45 2.75
N ASP A 106 4.43 -29.23 3.15
CA ASP A 106 3.44 -28.38 2.47
C ASP A 106 4.10 -27.08 1.92
N GLN A 107 5.43 -27.10 1.66
CA GLN A 107 6.23 -25.95 1.17
C GLN A 107 6.21 -25.77 -0.35
N GLN A 108 5.86 -26.78 -1.12
CA GLN A 108 6.08 -26.70 -2.56
C GLN A 108 5.20 -27.71 -3.26
N PHE A 109 4.13 -27.24 -3.91
CA PHE A 109 3.30 -28.01 -4.85
C PHE A 109 3.30 -29.53 -4.54
N SER A 110 2.94 -29.90 -3.31
CA SER A 110 2.89 -31.32 -2.95
C SER A 110 1.89 -31.93 -3.91
N GLU A 111 2.28 -32.95 -4.69
CA GLU A 111 1.33 -33.59 -5.60
C GLU A 111 0.15 -34.17 -4.81
N ASP A 112 0.36 -34.50 -3.52
CA ASP A 112 -0.65 -35.08 -2.67
C ASP A 112 -1.26 -34.06 -1.68
N PRO A 113 -2.61 -33.97 -1.62
CA PRO A 113 -3.32 -33.13 -0.67
C PRO A 113 -3.20 -33.74 0.74
N THR A 114 -2.72 -32.94 1.70
CA THR A 114 -2.56 -33.37 3.10
C THR A 114 -3.88 -33.23 3.85
N TYR A 115 -4.35 -34.29 4.49
CA TYR A 115 -5.52 -34.25 5.37
C TYR A 115 -5.22 -33.37 6.60
N LEU A 116 -6.11 -32.44 6.94
CA LEU A 116 -5.95 -31.54 8.09
C LEU A 116 -6.90 -31.90 9.22
N TYR A 117 -8.21 -31.84 8.95
CA TYR A 117 -9.25 -32.04 9.96
C TYR A 117 -10.60 -32.31 9.31
N HIS A 118 -11.51 -32.97 10.03
CA HIS A 118 -12.93 -33.02 9.69
C HIS A 118 -13.77 -32.86 10.94
N ASN A 119 -15.00 -32.41 10.76
CA ASN A 119 -16.01 -32.36 11.81
C ASN A 119 -17.29 -32.98 11.26
N CYS A 120 -17.86 -33.95 12.00
CA CYS A 120 -19.14 -34.55 11.70
C CYS A 120 -20.11 -34.21 12.84
N THR A 121 -21.35 -33.86 12.51
CA THR A 121 -22.38 -33.60 13.52
C THR A 121 -22.77 -34.90 14.24
N THR A 122 -22.84 -34.86 15.58
CA THR A 122 -23.03 -36.04 16.44
C THR A 122 -24.48 -36.31 16.84
N ASN A 123 -25.40 -35.39 16.55
CA ASN A 123 -26.74 -35.39 17.17
C ASN A 123 -27.87 -35.92 16.27
N ALA A 124 -27.61 -36.19 14.99
CA ALA A 124 -28.61 -36.67 14.05
C ALA A 124 -28.04 -37.81 13.20
N THR A 125 -28.82 -38.88 13.05
CA THR A 125 -28.44 -40.05 12.24
C THR A 125 -29.16 -39.99 10.90
N ALA A 126 -28.41 -39.83 9.83
CA ALA A 126 -28.94 -39.81 8.47
C ALA A 126 -29.74 -41.09 8.16
N ASP A 127 -30.97 -40.92 7.69
CA ASP A 127 -31.82 -42.01 7.22
C ASP A 127 -31.34 -42.60 5.88
N SER A 128 -31.96 -43.69 5.43
CA SER A 128 -31.56 -44.37 4.19
C SER A 128 -31.78 -43.54 2.92
N THR A 129 -32.74 -42.62 2.93
CA THR A 129 -33.06 -41.74 1.80
C THR A 129 -32.04 -40.62 1.72
N TYR A 130 -31.78 -39.95 2.84
CA TYR A 130 -30.75 -38.93 2.96
C TYR A 130 -29.38 -39.46 2.54
N LYS A 131 -29.00 -40.67 2.97
CA LYS A 131 -27.74 -41.31 2.55
C LYS A 131 -27.66 -41.51 1.03
N ARG A 132 -28.76 -41.86 0.38
CA ARG A 132 -28.81 -41.98 -1.08
C ARG A 132 -28.61 -40.61 -1.74
N HIS A 133 -29.28 -39.57 -1.25
CA HIS A 133 -29.14 -38.21 -1.77
C HIS A 133 -27.73 -37.65 -1.54
N LEU A 134 -27.14 -37.92 -0.37
CA LEU A 134 -25.77 -37.56 -0.04
C LEU A 134 -24.77 -38.24 -0.98
N ASN A 135 -24.92 -39.53 -1.25
CA ASN A 135 -24.04 -40.23 -2.20
C ASN A 135 -24.15 -39.63 -3.62
N THR A 136 -25.37 -39.29 -4.06
CA THR A 136 -25.60 -38.59 -5.33
C THR A 136 -24.94 -37.21 -5.34
N LEU A 137 -25.07 -36.44 -4.26
CA LEU A 137 -24.45 -35.13 -4.12
C LEU A 137 -22.92 -35.21 -4.18
N LEU A 138 -22.31 -36.13 -3.42
CA LEU A 138 -20.85 -36.31 -3.42
C LEU A 138 -20.33 -36.75 -4.79
N PHE A 139 -21.11 -37.54 -5.54
CA PHE A 139 -20.83 -37.84 -6.93
C PHE A 139 -20.87 -36.58 -7.81
N TYR A 140 -21.90 -35.72 -7.69
CA TYR A 140 -21.94 -34.46 -8.43
C TYR A 140 -20.79 -33.51 -8.09
N LEU A 141 -20.40 -33.40 -6.83
CA LEU A 141 -19.29 -32.54 -6.40
C LEU A 141 -17.95 -33.05 -6.97
N SER A 142 -17.70 -34.36 -6.89
CA SER A 142 -16.47 -34.95 -7.48
C SER A 142 -16.43 -34.90 -9.01
N SER A 143 -17.59 -35.03 -9.67
CA SER A 143 -17.70 -34.85 -11.12
C SER A 143 -17.39 -33.41 -11.52
N ASN A 144 -18.00 -32.42 -10.86
CA ASN A 144 -17.75 -31.00 -11.16
C ASN A 144 -16.28 -30.60 -10.95
N ALA A 145 -15.59 -31.19 -9.98
CA ALA A 145 -14.14 -30.98 -9.81
C ALA A 145 -13.33 -31.57 -10.98
N THR A 146 -13.79 -32.65 -11.59
CA THR A 146 -13.19 -33.27 -12.78
C THR A 146 -13.36 -32.41 -14.03
N ASP A 147 -14.45 -31.64 -14.11
CA ASP A 147 -14.72 -30.68 -15.19
C ASP A 147 -13.85 -29.40 -15.10
N GLY A 148 -12.96 -29.33 -14.10
CA GLY A 148 -11.99 -28.25 -13.94
C GLY A 148 -12.44 -27.12 -13.03
N ASN A 149 -13.63 -27.21 -12.44
CA ASN A 149 -14.15 -26.21 -11.50
C ASN A 149 -13.35 -26.23 -10.19
N LYS A 150 -12.94 -25.04 -9.71
CA LYS A 150 -12.29 -24.88 -8.39
C LYS A 150 -13.28 -24.66 -7.25
N PHE A 151 -14.52 -24.36 -7.58
CA PHE A 151 -15.63 -24.21 -6.65
C PHE A 151 -16.88 -24.73 -7.32
N SER A 152 -17.69 -25.47 -6.57
CA SER A 152 -19.01 -25.87 -7.01
C SER A 152 -19.89 -26.06 -5.80
N LYS A 153 -21.16 -25.67 -5.93
CA LYS A 153 -22.22 -25.96 -4.97
C LYS A 153 -23.36 -26.68 -5.70
N ASN A 154 -24.02 -27.59 -5.01
CA ASN A 154 -25.11 -28.37 -5.59
C ASN A 154 -26.06 -28.84 -4.49
N ASN A 155 -27.27 -29.23 -4.87
CA ASN A 155 -28.23 -29.85 -3.98
C ASN A 155 -28.90 -31.07 -4.64
N VAL A 156 -29.53 -31.91 -3.82
CA VAL A 156 -30.33 -33.04 -4.31
C VAL A 156 -31.70 -32.98 -3.67
N GLU A 157 -32.72 -32.74 -4.50
CA GLU A 157 -34.13 -32.65 -4.11
C GLU A 157 -34.38 -31.71 -2.93
N ASP A 158 -33.61 -30.62 -2.85
CA ASP A 158 -33.64 -29.64 -1.74
C ASP A 158 -33.48 -30.24 -0.33
N SER A 159 -32.98 -31.47 -0.25
CA SER A 159 -32.86 -32.26 0.99
C SER A 159 -31.43 -32.33 1.54
N VAL A 160 -30.43 -32.21 0.66
CA VAL A 160 -29.02 -32.14 1.03
C VAL A 160 -28.31 -31.12 0.15
N TYR A 161 -27.53 -30.27 0.78
CA TYR A 161 -26.78 -29.17 0.16
C TYR A 161 -25.31 -29.43 0.38
N GLY A 162 -24.48 -29.18 -0.64
CA GLY A 162 -23.04 -29.35 -0.52
C GLY A 162 -22.27 -28.42 -1.42
N LEU A 163 -21.03 -28.16 -1.03
CA LEU A 163 -20.06 -27.48 -1.85
C LEU A 163 -18.66 -28.01 -1.62
N PHE A 164 -17.79 -27.76 -2.59
CA PHE A 164 -16.36 -27.84 -2.39
C PHE A 164 -15.70 -26.53 -2.80
N MET A 165 -14.53 -26.25 -2.22
CA MET A 165 -13.69 -25.14 -2.61
C MET A 165 -12.23 -25.57 -2.59
N CYS A 166 -11.56 -25.45 -3.73
CA CYS A 166 -10.12 -25.64 -3.86
C CYS A 166 -9.37 -24.34 -3.65
N ARG A 167 -8.12 -24.45 -3.22
CA ARG A 167 -7.20 -23.32 -3.11
C ARG A 167 -6.97 -22.68 -4.49
N GLY A 168 -7.05 -21.36 -4.57
CA GLY A 168 -7.12 -20.63 -5.84
C GLY A 168 -5.93 -20.86 -6.79
N ASP A 169 -4.72 -21.09 -6.28
CA ASP A 169 -3.51 -21.33 -7.08
C ASP A 169 -3.40 -22.74 -7.68
N LEU A 170 -4.27 -23.68 -7.30
CA LEU A 170 -4.11 -25.07 -7.69
C LEU A 170 -4.48 -25.33 -9.16
N PRO A 171 -3.70 -26.15 -9.89
CA PRO A 171 -4.13 -26.74 -11.16
C PRO A 171 -5.37 -27.62 -10.97
N SER A 172 -6.23 -27.69 -12.00
CA SER A 172 -7.48 -28.47 -11.98
C SER A 172 -7.26 -29.93 -11.57
N ARG A 173 -6.15 -30.55 -12.00
CA ARG A 173 -5.80 -31.93 -11.61
C ARG A 173 -5.63 -32.10 -10.09
N LEU A 174 -4.93 -31.19 -9.43
CA LEU A 174 -4.69 -31.28 -7.98
C LEU A 174 -5.97 -30.95 -7.19
N CYS A 175 -6.79 -30.04 -7.69
CA CYS A 175 -8.12 -29.78 -7.16
C CYS A 175 -9.00 -31.03 -7.24
N GLN A 176 -9.09 -31.65 -8.42
CA GLN A 176 -9.84 -32.89 -8.64
C GLN A 176 -9.41 -34.01 -7.69
N GLN A 177 -8.09 -34.25 -7.58
CA GLN A 177 -7.55 -35.28 -6.67
C GLN A 177 -7.91 -34.99 -5.21
N CYS A 178 -7.84 -33.72 -4.79
CA CYS A 178 -8.22 -33.33 -3.43
C CYS A 178 -9.71 -33.56 -3.16
N VAL A 179 -10.58 -33.14 -4.08
CA VAL A 179 -12.03 -33.31 -3.91
C VAL A 179 -12.42 -34.78 -3.91
N LEU A 180 -11.81 -35.62 -4.74
CA LEU A 180 -12.01 -37.07 -4.72
C LEU A 180 -11.58 -37.71 -3.40
N ASN A 181 -10.43 -37.30 -2.86
CA ASN A 181 -9.98 -37.78 -1.55
C ASN A 181 -10.94 -37.31 -0.44
N ALA A 182 -11.40 -36.07 -0.51
CA ALA A 182 -12.33 -35.49 0.45
C ALA A 182 -13.69 -36.20 0.43
N THR A 183 -14.27 -36.48 -0.75
CA THR A 183 -15.54 -37.21 -0.87
C THR A 183 -15.43 -38.63 -0.32
N HIS A 184 -14.35 -39.34 -0.63
CA HIS A 184 -14.13 -40.69 -0.11
C HIS A 184 -13.96 -40.68 1.41
N GLN A 185 -13.11 -39.80 1.94
CA GLN A 185 -12.78 -39.73 3.36
C GLN A 185 -13.97 -39.27 4.20
N ILE A 186 -14.73 -38.26 3.75
CA ILE A 186 -15.89 -37.76 4.48
C ILE A 186 -17.02 -38.80 4.49
N SER A 187 -17.20 -39.55 3.39
CA SER A 187 -18.18 -40.65 3.33
C SER A 187 -17.84 -41.77 4.31
N ALA A 188 -16.55 -42.09 4.44
CA ALA A 188 -16.10 -43.13 5.35
C ALA A 188 -16.16 -42.68 6.83
N SER A 189 -15.81 -41.43 7.10
CA SER A 189 -15.65 -40.89 8.47
C SER A 189 -16.95 -40.35 9.05
N CYS A 190 -17.84 -39.79 8.21
CA CYS A 190 -19.09 -39.14 8.60
C CYS A 190 -20.35 -39.85 8.04
N ASN A 191 -20.29 -41.16 7.76
CA ASN A 191 -21.36 -41.94 7.11
C ASN A 191 -22.76 -41.78 7.75
N SER A 192 -22.84 -41.49 9.04
CA SER A 192 -24.11 -41.32 9.77
C SER A 192 -24.52 -39.86 9.98
N SER A 193 -23.70 -38.87 9.63
CA SER A 193 -23.96 -37.47 9.96
C SER A 193 -24.69 -36.76 8.84
N GLU A 194 -25.71 -35.97 9.18
CA GLU A 194 -26.48 -35.11 8.26
C GLU A 194 -25.81 -33.75 7.98
N GLU A 195 -24.68 -33.49 8.62
CA GLU A 195 -23.84 -32.35 8.34
C GLU A 195 -22.39 -32.72 8.65
N ALA A 196 -21.49 -32.35 7.75
CA ALA A 196 -20.08 -32.53 7.94
C ALA A 196 -19.26 -31.58 7.07
N ILE A 197 -18.03 -31.35 7.51
CA ILE A 197 -17.03 -30.59 6.79
C ILE A 197 -15.68 -31.26 6.92
N ILE A 198 -14.92 -31.31 5.83
CA ILE A 198 -13.55 -31.83 5.79
C ILE A 198 -12.62 -30.80 5.15
N TRP A 199 -11.43 -30.64 5.73
CA TRP A 199 -10.38 -29.77 5.25
C TRP A 199 -9.13 -30.57 4.92
N TYR A 200 -8.62 -30.34 3.71
CA TYR A 200 -7.30 -30.72 3.25
C TYR A 200 -6.46 -29.46 3.01
N SER A 201 -5.15 -29.61 2.83
CA SER A 201 -4.25 -28.51 2.46
C SER A 201 -4.62 -27.81 1.14
N HIS A 202 -5.35 -28.51 0.27
CA HIS A 202 -5.66 -28.11 -1.10
C HIS A 202 -7.14 -27.76 -1.33
N CYS A 203 -8.05 -28.32 -0.54
CA CYS A 203 -9.47 -28.12 -0.73
C CYS A 203 -10.23 -28.32 0.58
N MET A 204 -11.45 -27.84 0.60
CA MET A 204 -12.44 -28.20 1.59
C MET A 204 -13.69 -28.76 0.89
N LEU A 205 -14.44 -29.60 1.60
CA LEU A 205 -15.77 -30.06 1.17
C LEU A 205 -16.69 -30.07 2.37
N ARG A 206 -17.93 -29.59 2.20
CA ARG A 206 -18.97 -29.61 3.24
C ARG A 206 -20.31 -30.01 2.67
N TYR A 207 -21.13 -30.63 3.52
CA TYR A 207 -22.55 -30.87 3.24
C TYR A 207 -23.39 -30.65 4.49
N SER A 208 -24.67 -30.35 4.31
CA SER A 208 -25.66 -30.22 5.38
C SER A 208 -27.06 -30.51 4.84
N TYR A 209 -27.97 -30.90 5.74
CA TYR A 209 -29.41 -30.94 5.49
C TYR A 209 -30.03 -29.53 5.42
N GLN A 210 -29.37 -28.52 5.98
CA GLN A 210 -29.80 -27.12 5.89
C GLN A 210 -29.14 -26.44 4.70
N ASN A 211 -29.88 -25.52 4.06
CA ASN A 211 -29.29 -24.66 3.04
C ASN A 211 -28.42 -23.59 3.69
N PHE A 212 -27.12 -23.66 3.43
CA PHE A 212 -26.11 -22.71 3.91
C PHE A 212 -25.51 -21.85 2.79
N PHE A 213 -26.04 -21.91 1.57
CA PHE A 213 -25.52 -21.10 0.47
C PHE A 213 -25.77 -19.61 0.74
N TYR A 214 -24.81 -18.79 0.33
CA TYR A 214 -24.84 -17.32 0.51
C TYR A 214 -24.92 -16.89 1.99
N GLN A 215 -24.57 -17.77 2.93
CA GLN A 215 -24.61 -17.49 4.37
C GLN A 215 -23.22 -17.63 4.97
N VAL A 216 -22.87 -16.70 5.87
CA VAL A 216 -21.61 -16.74 6.60
C VAL A 216 -21.73 -17.70 7.78
N GLU A 217 -20.85 -18.69 7.78
CA GLU A 217 -20.64 -19.63 8.87
C GLU A 217 -19.15 -19.74 9.21
N GLU A 218 -18.85 -19.51 10.48
CA GLU A 218 -17.49 -19.55 11.01
C GLU A 218 -17.20 -20.78 11.87
N THR A 219 -18.24 -21.55 12.21
CA THR A 219 -18.14 -22.73 13.09
C THR A 219 -18.65 -23.97 12.38
N PRO A 220 -17.98 -25.13 12.50
CA PRO A 220 -16.80 -25.36 13.34
C PRO A 220 -15.53 -24.75 12.77
N ALA A 221 -14.68 -24.18 13.63
CA ALA A 221 -13.40 -23.60 13.26
C ALA A 221 -12.25 -24.55 13.65
N PHE A 222 -11.27 -24.70 12.77
CA PHE A 222 -10.04 -25.44 13.04
C PHE A 222 -8.83 -24.51 12.94
N GLN A 223 -8.03 -24.44 14.01
CA GLN A 223 -6.88 -23.54 14.11
C GLN A 223 -5.60 -24.34 14.31
N MET A 224 -4.59 -24.06 13.47
CA MET A 224 -3.23 -24.54 13.63
C MET A 224 -2.35 -23.33 13.89
N LEU A 225 -2.23 -22.92 15.16
CA LEU A 225 -1.46 -21.76 15.57
C LEU A 225 -0.43 -22.20 16.61
N ASN A 226 0.82 -21.76 16.46
CA ASN A 226 1.83 -21.97 17.49
C ASN A 226 1.65 -20.90 18.58
N VAL A 227 1.01 -21.27 19.69
CA VAL A 227 0.72 -20.37 20.81
C VAL A 227 1.68 -20.68 21.97
N THR A 228 2.42 -19.69 22.45
CA THR A 228 3.34 -19.85 23.58
C THR A 228 2.65 -19.52 24.91
N THR A 229 2.85 -20.39 25.90
CA THR A 229 2.32 -20.26 27.26
C THR A 229 3.19 -19.40 28.18
N ILE A 230 4.34 -18.93 27.70
CA ILE A 230 5.37 -18.27 28.52
C ILE A 230 5.10 -16.76 28.58
N SER A 231 5.06 -16.21 29.79
CA SER A 231 4.93 -14.78 30.11
C SER A 231 6.16 -13.93 29.73
N ASN A 232 7.13 -14.50 29.01
CA ASN A 232 8.34 -13.81 28.60
C ASN A 232 8.17 -13.33 27.16
N PRO A 233 8.28 -12.02 26.89
CA PRO A 233 8.10 -11.47 25.56
C PRO A 233 9.11 -12.08 24.59
N ILE A 234 8.62 -12.66 23.49
CA ILE A 234 9.48 -13.17 22.42
C ILE A 234 10.11 -11.95 21.75
N PRO A 235 11.45 -11.86 21.67
CA PRO A 235 12.10 -10.73 21.02
C PRO A 235 11.64 -10.58 19.56
N GLY A 236 11.18 -9.39 19.17
CA GLY A 236 10.68 -9.11 17.82
C GLY A 236 9.24 -9.56 17.54
N GLN A 237 8.54 -10.15 18.51
CA GLN A 237 7.16 -10.61 18.36
C GLN A 237 6.23 -9.50 17.91
N GLU A 238 6.25 -8.35 18.58
CA GLU A 238 5.40 -7.20 18.25
C GLU A 238 5.64 -6.67 16.84
N SER A 239 6.88 -6.67 16.38
CA SER A 239 7.22 -6.20 15.02
C SER A 239 6.65 -7.12 13.95
N PHE A 240 6.71 -8.44 14.19
CA PHE A 240 6.14 -9.42 13.27
C PHE A 240 4.62 -9.47 13.36
N THR A 241 4.02 -9.46 14.55
CA THR A 241 2.56 -9.52 14.72
C THR A 241 1.89 -8.28 14.14
N PHE A 242 2.51 -7.09 14.28
CA PHE A 242 2.08 -5.88 13.59
C PHE A 242 2.12 -6.05 12.06
N THR A 243 3.24 -6.55 11.52
CA THR A 243 3.41 -6.71 10.07
C THR A 243 2.44 -7.77 9.52
N LEU A 244 2.25 -8.88 10.24
CA LEU A 244 1.30 -9.92 9.91
C LEU A 244 -0.13 -9.39 9.97
N SER A 245 -0.54 -8.73 11.06
CA SER A 245 -1.89 -8.22 11.24
C SER A 245 -2.29 -7.24 10.13
N ASN A 246 -1.42 -6.27 9.77
CA ASN A 246 -1.69 -5.37 8.65
C ASN A 246 -1.74 -6.12 7.32
N THR A 247 -0.85 -7.08 7.10
CA THR A 247 -0.84 -7.87 5.86
C THR A 247 -2.14 -8.68 5.72
N LEU A 248 -2.66 -9.26 6.81
CA LEU A 248 -3.92 -10.00 6.81
C LEU A 248 -5.13 -9.08 6.62
N ALA A 249 -5.14 -7.88 7.21
CA ALA A 249 -6.22 -6.91 7.04
C ALA A 249 -6.30 -6.41 5.58
N ASP A 250 -5.16 -6.05 4.98
CA ASP A 250 -5.12 -5.69 3.55
C ASP A 250 -5.57 -6.87 2.66
N LEU A 251 -5.19 -8.09 3.05
CA LEU A 251 -5.55 -9.30 2.32
C LEU A 251 -7.05 -9.58 2.40
N ALA A 252 -7.69 -9.33 3.55
CA ALA A 252 -9.13 -9.49 3.72
C ALA A 252 -9.91 -8.60 2.75
N ASN A 253 -9.56 -7.30 2.69
CA ASN A 253 -10.14 -6.34 1.77
C ASN A 253 -9.90 -6.73 0.29
N ALA A 254 -8.70 -7.18 -0.04
CA ALA A 254 -8.41 -7.61 -1.40
C ALA A 254 -9.18 -8.87 -1.80
N ALA A 255 -9.38 -9.82 -0.87
CA ALA A 255 -10.11 -11.05 -1.11
C ALA A 255 -11.63 -10.81 -1.23
N SER A 256 -12.19 -9.88 -0.47
CA SER A 256 -13.59 -9.46 -0.62
C SER A 256 -13.86 -8.84 -1.98
N ASP A 257 -12.92 -8.05 -2.51
CA ASP A 257 -13.07 -7.36 -3.80
C ASP A 257 -12.75 -8.27 -5.00
N SER A 258 -12.02 -9.37 -4.78
CA SER A 258 -11.65 -10.32 -5.82
C SER A 258 -12.83 -11.18 -6.27
N SER A 259 -13.03 -11.27 -7.59
CA SER A 259 -14.04 -12.19 -8.17
C SER A 259 -13.78 -13.67 -7.86
N GLU A 260 -12.51 -14.06 -7.64
CA GLU A 260 -12.16 -15.43 -7.27
C GLU A 260 -12.31 -15.71 -5.76
N ARG A 261 -12.59 -14.66 -4.96
CA ARG A 261 -12.61 -14.69 -3.49
C ARG A 261 -11.32 -15.25 -2.88
N TYR A 262 -10.20 -15.08 -3.58
CA TYR A 262 -8.90 -15.64 -3.25
C TYR A 262 -7.81 -14.59 -3.48
N VAL A 263 -6.95 -14.40 -2.49
CA VAL A 263 -5.79 -13.51 -2.58
C VAL A 263 -4.58 -14.12 -1.87
N ILE A 264 -3.42 -13.91 -2.47
CA ILE A 264 -2.10 -14.19 -1.91
C ILE A 264 -1.29 -12.91 -1.81
N LYS A 265 -0.47 -12.79 -0.77
CA LYS A 265 0.41 -11.63 -0.56
C LYS A 265 1.72 -12.08 0.08
N SER A 266 2.80 -11.38 -0.24
CA SER A 266 4.09 -11.56 0.44
C SER A 266 4.62 -10.22 0.94
N SER A 267 5.22 -10.24 2.13
CA SER A 267 5.71 -9.05 2.84
C SER A 267 7.04 -9.37 3.51
N LYS A 268 8.05 -8.48 3.41
CA LYS A 268 9.31 -8.68 4.16
C LYS A 268 9.08 -8.42 5.65
N LEU A 269 9.41 -9.39 6.51
CA LEU A 269 9.40 -9.21 7.97
C LEU A 269 10.69 -8.57 8.46
N ASN A 270 11.81 -8.94 7.85
CA ASN A 270 13.14 -8.38 8.06
C ASN A 270 14.02 -8.67 6.83
N ASP A 271 15.32 -8.42 6.91
CA ASP A 271 16.25 -8.60 5.79
C ASP A 271 16.42 -10.06 5.35
N VAL A 272 16.04 -11.03 6.19
CA VAL A 272 16.24 -12.47 5.98
C VAL A 272 14.95 -13.29 5.92
N GLN A 273 13.83 -12.79 6.43
CA GLN A 273 12.54 -13.49 6.48
C GLN A 273 11.47 -12.77 5.67
N THR A 274 10.76 -13.54 4.84
CA THR A 274 9.57 -13.11 4.10
C THR A 274 8.35 -13.82 4.66
N LEU A 275 7.30 -13.06 4.90
CA LEU A 275 5.98 -13.55 5.24
C LEU A 275 5.20 -13.83 3.96
N TYR A 276 4.61 -15.01 3.86
CA TYR A 276 3.70 -15.41 2.80
C TYR A 276 2.31 -15.60 3.41
N THR A 277 1.29 -14.99 2.83
CA THR A 277 -0.09 -14.99 3.35
C THR A 277 -1.07 -15.33 2.25
N LEU A 278 -2.15 -16.01 2.63
CA LEU A 278 -3.27 -16.39 1.78
C LEU A 278 -4.55 -16.19 2.58
N GLY A 279 -5.58 -15.66 1.92
CA GLY A 279 -6.95 -15.71 2.43
C GLY A 279 -7.94 -15.96 1.31
N GLN A 280 -8.99 -16.69 1.67
CA GLN A 280 -9.96 -17.16 0.72
C GLN A 280 -11.33 -17.33 1.37
N CYS A 281 -12.39 -16.91 0.67
CA CYS A 281 -13.78 -17.16 1.01
C CYS A 281 -14.44 -18.10 -0.01
N THR A 282 -15.56 -18.72 0.36
CA THR A 282 -16.40 -19.44 -0.61
C THR A 282 -16.95 -18.46 -1.66
N GLN A 283 -16.96 -18.89 -2.93
CA GLN A 283 -17.26 -17.99 -4.05
C GLN A 283 -18.74 -17.58 -4.13
N ASP A 284 -19.61 -18.23 -3.38
CA ASP A 284 -21.01 -17.86 -3.27
C ASP A 284 -21.26 -16.67 -2.34
N LEU A 285 -20.28 -16.23 -1.55
CA LEU A 285 -20.50 -15.11 -0.64
C LEU A 285 -20.47 -13.75 -1.34
N PRO A 286 -21.39 -12.84 -0.96
CA PRO A 286 -21.28 -11.42 -1.24
C PRO A 286 -19.94 -10.83 -0.79
N THR A 287 -19.56 -9.69 -1.38
CA THR A 287 -18.29 -9.00 -1.07
C THR A 287 -18.19 -8.69 0.42
N ASP A 288 -19.22 -8.06 1.00
CA ASP A 288 -19.23 -7.66 2.40
C ASP A 288 -19.14 -8.87 3.35
N ASP A 289 -19.85 -9.96 3.04
CA ASP A 289 -19.86 -11.20 3.82
C ASP A 289 -18.50 -11.92 3.81
N CYS A 290 -17.81 -11.91 2.67
CA CYS A 290 -16.44 -12.43 2.59
C CYS A 290 -15.48 -11.58 3.42
N GLY A 291 -15.58 -10.25 3.33
CA GLY A 291 -14.77 -9.32 4.12
C GLY A 291 -14.96 -9.54 5.62
N ASN A 292 -16.22 -9.54 6.07
CA ASN A 292 -16.60 -9.76 7.47
C ASN A 292 -16.07 -11.10 8.00
N CYS A 293 -16.24 -12.19 7.25
CA CYS A 293 -15.73 -13.51 7.65
C CYS A 293 -14.21 -13.48 7.86
N LEU A 294 -13.45 -12.91 6.92
CA LEU A 294 -12.00 -12.81 7.02
C LEU A 294 -11.56 -11.92 8.19
N GLU A 295 -12.22 -10.78 8.42
CA GLU A 295 -11.95 -9.91 9.57
C GLU A 295 -12.22 -10.60 10.92
N ASP A 296 -13.32 -11.35 11.02
CA ASP A 296 -13.70 -12.06 12.25
C ASP A 296 -12.67 -13.16 12.59
N ILE A 297 -12.20 -13.93 11.60
CA ILE A 297 -11.16 -14.94 11.86
C ILE A 297 -9.78 -14.33 12.15
N ILE A 298 -9.46 -13.14 11.62
CA ILE A 298 -8.27 -12.36 12.03
C ILE A 298 -8.38 -11.95 13.50
N GLY A 299 -9.57 -11.51 13.93
CA GLY A 299 -9.85 -11.13 15.32
C GLY A 299 -9.72 -12.29 16.32
N LYS A 300 -9.82 -13.54 15.86
CA LYS A 300 -9.67 -14.76 16.70
C LYS A 300 -8.21 -15.21 16.89
N ILE A 301 -7.24 -14.60 16.20
CA ILE A 301 -5.81 -14.95 16.34
C ILE A 301 -5.30 -14.43 17.70
N PRO A 302 -4.64 -15.25 18.53
CA PRO A 302 -4.09 -14.83 19.81
C PRO A 302 -2.76 -14.07 19.64
N TRP A 303 -2.85 -12.81 19.20
CA TRP A 303 -1.71 -11.99 18.79
C TRP A 303 -0.57 -11.91 19.79
N SER A 304 -0.89 -11.76 21.09
CA SER A 304 0.11 -11.65 22.17
C SER A 304 0.83 -12.95 22.49
N HIS A 305 0.24 -14.08 22.14
CA HIS A 305 0.79 -15.40 22.42
C HIS A 305 1.27 -16.11 21.16
N LEU A 306 1.25 -15.44 20.00
CA LEU A 306 1.67 -16.04 18.73
C LEU A 306 3.20 -16.23 18.72
N GLY A 307 3.62 -17.50 18.80
CA GLY A 307 4.98 -17.91 19.12
C GLY A 307 5.93 -18.10 17.94
N SER A 308 5.43 -18.08 16.70
CA SER A 308 6.25 -18.18 15.48
C SER A 308 5.52 -17.63 14.26
N ILE A 309 6.27 -17.37 13.19
CA ILE A 309 5.70 -17.13 11.85
C ILE A 309 5.20 -18.47 11.32
N GLY A 310 3.90 -18.68 11.29
CA GLY A 310 3.28 -19.93 10.82
C GLY A 310 1.91 -20.13 11.45
N GLY A 311 0.86 -20.22 10.64
CA GLY A 311 -0.48 -20.45 11.15
C GLY A 311 -1.55 -20.69 10.08
N ARG A 312 -2.60 -21.42 10.47
CA ARG A 312 -3.83 -21.62 9.69
C ARG A 312 -5.06 -21.42 10.55
N VAL A 313 -6.07 -20.77 9.99
CA VAL A 313 -7.41 -20.67 10.55
C VAL A 313 -8.39 -21.09 9.47
N LEU A 314 -9.09 -22.20 9.68
CA LEU A 314 -10.03 -22.77 8.72
C LEU A 314 -11.44 -22.69 9.28
N CYS A 315 -12.32 -22.00 8.58
CA CYS A 315 -13.73 -21.94 8.85
C CYS A 315 -14.52 -22.44 7.63
N PRO A 316 -15.83 -22.72 7.77
CA PRO A 316 -16.64 -23.19 6.67
C PRO A 316 -16.79 -22.19 5.51
N SER A 317 -16.79 -20.89 5.81
CA SER A 317 -17.00 -19.81 4.83
C SER A 317 -15.73 -19.11 4.37
N CYS A 318 -14.69 -19.11 5.19
CA CYS A 318 -13.42 -18.48 4.86
C CYS A 318 -12.23 -19.15 5.56
N ASN A 319 -11.03 -18.94 5.05
CA ASN A 319 -9.81 -19.46 5.64
C ASN A 319 -8.63 -18.51 5.44
N LEU A 320 -7.66 -18.61 6.36
CA LEU A 320 -6.39 -17.88 6.32
C LEU A 320 -5.22 -18.84 6.54
N ARG A 321 -4.12 -18.57 5.83
CA ARG A 321 -2.83 -19.24 6.04
C ARG A 321 -1.71 -18.22 5.95
N PHE A 322 -0.76 -18.30 6.87
CA PHE A 322 0.44 -17.48 6.84
C PHE A 322 1.67 -18.29 7.22
N GLU A 323 2.79 -18.08 6.52
CA GLU A 323 4.03 -18.84 6.74
C GLU A 323 5.31 -18.04 6.44
N SER A 324 6.44 -18.54 6.93
CA SER A 324 7.78 -18.00 6.63
C SER A 324 8.37 -18.50 5.31
N PHE A 325 7.63 -19.35 4.60
CA PHE A 325 8.01 -19.96 3.33
C PHE A 325 6.85 -19.85 2.34
N GLN A 326 7.16 -19.84 1.05
CA GLN A 326 6.13 -19.84 0.01
C GLN A 326 5.41 -21.18 -0.01
N PHE A 327 4.08 -21.20 -0.11
CA PHE A 327 3.26 -22.42 -0.15
C PHE A 327 2.17 -22.39 -1.23
N TYR A 328 2.23 -21.38 -2.11
CA TYR A 328 1.31 -21.19 -3.22
C TYR A 328 2.09 -20.96 -4.51
N GLY A 329 1.48 -21.32 -5.64
CA GLY A 329 2.00 -21.03 -6.97
C GLY A 329 1.85 -19.57 -7.36
N ILE A 330 2.87 -18.99 -7.98
CA ILE A 330 2.73 -17.75 -8.74
C ILE A 330 2.43 -18.20 -10.17
N GLY A 331 1.28 -17.79 -10.71
CA GLY A 331 0.80 -18.23 -12.03
C GLY A 331 1.83 -17.97 -13.12
N ASP A 332 2.52 -19.03 -13.52
CA ASP A 332 3.28 -19.25 -14.77
C ASP A 332 3.96 -20.65 -14.79
N GLU A 333 3.96 -21.41 -13.69
CA GLU A 333 4.48 -22.78 -13.63
C GLU A 333 3.39 -23.86 -13.41
N ALA A 334 2.30 -23.82 -14.20
CA ALA A 334 1.44 -24.99 -14.34
C ALA A 334 2.08 -25.98 -15.32
N GLN A 335 2.94 -26.88 -14.83
CA GLN A 335 3.42 -28.01 -15.63
C GLN A 335 2.24 -28.92 -16.04
N SER A 336 2.09 -29.09 -17.35
CA SER A 336 1.10 -29.95 -18.00
C SER A 336 1.28 -31.43 -17.62
N PRO A 337 0.19 -32.22 -17.44
CA PRO A 337 0.28 -33.64 -17.19
C PRO A 337 0.75 -34.40 -18.44
N ARG A 338 1.61 -35.39 -18.21
CA ARG A 338 2.09 -36.38 -19.18
C ARG A 338 0.91 -37.24 -19.68
N PRO A 339 0.63 -37.35 -20.99
CA PRO A 339 -0.43 -38.24 -21.48
C PRO A 339 0.04 -39.70 -21.47
N GLY A 340 -0.84 -40.57 -20.96
CA GLY A 340 -0.78 -42.01 -21.16
C GLY A 340 -1.06 -42.39 -22.61
N ASN A 341 -0.44 -43.49 -23.03
CA ASN A 341 -0.54 -44.09 -24.36
C ASN A 341 -1.97 -44.56 -24.68
N LEU A 342 -2.44 -44.25 -25.90
CA LEU A 342 -3.35 -45.12 -26.64
C LEU A 342 -2.52 -46.08 -27.51
N SER A 343 -2.96 -47.34 -27.52
CA SER A 343 -2.43 -48.45 -28.33
C SER A 343 -2.35 -48.12 -29.83
N PRO A 344 -1.45 -48.81 -30.55
CA PRO A 344 -1.97 -49.75 -31.54
C PRO A 344 -1.29 -51.13 -31.54
N SER A 345 -2.01 -52.05 -32.16
CA SER A 345 -1.76 -53.45 -32.51
C SER A 345 -0.33 -54.00 -32.57
N VAL A 346 -0.17 -55.18 -31.95
CA VAL A 346 0.49 -56.41 -32.45
C VAL A 346 1.62 -56.25 -33.48
N HIS A 347 2.87 -56.47 -33.06
CA HIS A 347 3.73 -57.58 -33.51
C HIS A 347 5.03 -57.65 -32.65
N LYS A 348 5.58 -58.86 -32.57
CA LYS A 348 6.57 -59.35 -31.60
C LYS A 348 8.04 -58.92 -31.87
N GLU A 349 8.78 -58.87 -30.76
CA GLU A 349 10.18 -59.29 -30.55
C GLU A 349 11.39 -58.31 -30.63
N LYS A 350 12.16 -58.36 -29.51
CA LYS A 350 13.63 -58.32 -29.29
C LYS A 350 14.40 -56.99 -29.15
N ARG A 351 14.82 -56.76 -27.90
CA ARG A 351 16.05 -56.10 -27.38
C ARG A 351 17.22 -55.92 -28.37
N LYS A 352 17.85 -54.73 -28.38
CA LYS A 352 19.21 -54.50 -27.83
C LYS A 352 19.58 -53.00 -27.73
N SER A 353 20.46 -52.76 -26.77
CA SER A 353 20.95 -51.49 -26.21
C SER A 353 22.00 -50.82 -27.10
N GLY A 354 22.05 -49.48 -27.08
CA GLY A 354 23.24 -48.74 -27.53
C GLY A 354 23.00 -47.42 -28.29
N SER A 355 22.23 -46.45 -27.77
CA SER A 355 22.32 -45.04 -28.21
C SER A 355 21.56 -44.09 -27.28
N ARG A 356 22.07 -43.87 -26.06
CA ARG A 356 21.51 -42.83 -25.15
C ARG A 356 22.53 -41.74 -24.77
N ALA A 357 23.83 -42.01 -24.89
CA ALA A 357 24.87 -41.04 -24.55
C ALA A 357 25.01 -39.90 -25.60
N MET A 358 24.86 -40.19 -26.89
CA MET A 358 24.99 -39.16 -27.95
C MET A 358 23.83 -38.15 -27.97
N ILE A 359 22.61 -38.60 -27.69
CA ILE A 359 21.43 -37.72 -27.66
C ILE A 359 21.50 -36.74 -26.48
N LEU A 360 22.00 -37.19 -25.32
CA LEU A 360 22.18 -36.33 -24.15
C LEU A 360 23.17 -35.20 -24.40
N ILE A 361 24.28 -35.46 -25.11
CA ILE A 361 25.28 -34.43 -25.42
C ILE A 361 24.72 -33.38 -26.40
N ILE A 362 23.96 -33.82 -27.41
CA ILE A 362 23.34 -32.91 -28.38
C ILE A 362 22.26 -32.05 -27.71
N VAL A 363 21.46 -32.63 -26.81
CA VAL A 363 20.41 -31.90 -26.08
C VAL A 363 21.00 -30.94 -25.05
N LEU A 364 22.07 -31.31 -24.34
CA LEU A 364 22.75 -30.42 -23.39
C LEU A 364 23.43 -29.24 -24.09
N THR A 365 24.03 -29.47 -25.25
CA THR A 365 24.68 -28.41 -26.04
C THR A 365 23.66 -27.48 -26.70
N THR A 366 22.52 -27.98 -27.19
CA THR A 366 21.46 -27.13 -27.74
C THR A 366 20.75 -26.31 -26.67
N ILE A 367 20.46 -26.89 -25.50
CA ILE A 367 19.86 -26.16 -24.37
C ILE A 367 20.83 -25.09 -23.86
N SER A 368 22.11 -25.42 -23.70
CA SER A 368 23.12 -24.44 -23.28
C SER A 368 23.24 -23.30 -24.28
N ALA A 369 23.23 -23.58 -25.59
CA ALA A 369 23.25 -22.56 -26.63
C ALA A 369 21.98 -21.68 -26.63
N VAL A 370 20.79 -22.26 -26.39
CA VAL A 370 19.52 -21.51 -26.28
C VAL A 370 19.50 -20.64 -25.03
N LEU A 371 19.95 -21.15 -23.87
CA LEU A 371 20.05 -20.37 -22.64
C LEU A 371 21.09 -19.26 -22.76
N PHE A 372 22.21 -19.53 -23.42
CA PHE A 372 23.25 -18.53 -23.66
C PHE A 372 22.77 -17.46 -24.65
N SER A 373 22.07 -17.84 -25.71
CA SER A 373 21.51 -16.89 -26.67
C SER A 373 20.32 -16.10 -26.11
N PHE A 374 19.49 -16.70 -25.26
CA PHE A 374 18.43 -16.01 -24.53
C PHE A 374 19.00 -15.08 -23.45
N GLY A 375 20.00 -15.52 -22.70
CA GLY A 375 20.73 -14.69 -21.74
C GLY A 375 21.43 -13.52 -22.43
N TYR A 376 22.12 -13.77 -23.55
CA TYR A 376 22.71 -12.74 -24.39
C TYR A 376 21.65 -11.81 -24.97
N TYR A 377 20.48 -12.32 -25.38
CA TYR A 377 19.36 -11.50 -25.85
C TYR A 377 18.78 -10.63 -24.73
N LEU A 378 18.62 -11.15 -23.51
CA LEU A 378 18.15 -10.39 -22.35
C LEU A 378 19.18 -9.35 -21.91
N ILE A 379 20.48 -9.68 -21.92
CA ILE A 379 21.57 -8.72 -21.67
C ILE A 379 21.57 -7.66 -22.77
N LYS A 380 21.48 -8.04 -24.05
CA LYS A 380 21.41 -7.09 -25.17
C LYS A 380 20.13 -6.27 -25.16
N ARG A 381 19.01 -6.78 -24.66
CA ARG A 381 17.74 -6.06 -24.47
C ARG A 381 17.83 -5.09 -23.30
N LYS A 382 18.47 -5.47 -22.19
CA LYS A 382 18.72 -4.60 -21.02
C LYS A 382 19.76 -3.51 -21.35
N VAL A 383 20.81 -3.87 -22.09
CA VAL A 383 21.82 -2.93 -22.63
C VAL A 383 21.23 -2.05 -23.73
N ARG A 384 20.29 -2.53 -24.57
CA ARG A 384 19.53 -1.67 -25.49
C ARG A 384 18.57 -0.73 -24.75
N LYS A 385 17.92 -1.17 -23.68
CA LYS A 385 17.00 -0.32 -22.88
C LYS A 385 17.78 0.78 -22.12
N ILE A 386 18.95 0.44 -21.58
CA ILE A 386 19.86 1.40 -20.92
C ILE A 386 20.58 2.30 -21.96
N GLY A 387 21.01 1.74 -23.08
CA GLY A 387 21.70 2.47 -24.16
C GLY A 387 20.79 3.43 -24.92
N HIS A 388 19.50 3.10 -25.07
CA HIS A 388 18.53 3.99 -25.72
C HIS A 388 18.10 5.16 -24.81
N GLU A 389 18.16 5.01 -23.48
CA GLU A 389 17.96 6.13 -22.53
C GLU A 389 19.21 7.02 -22.41
N SER A 390 20.42 6.43 -22.46
CA SER A 390 21.68 7.16 -22.44
C SER A 390 21.90 7.99 -23.71
N ALA A 391 21.57 7.45 -24.90
CA ALA A 391 21.73 8.14 -26.18
C ALA A 391 20.77 9.34 -26.37
N THR A 392 19.65 9.39 -25.62
CA THR A 392 18.73 10.55 -25.64
C THR A 392 19.11 11.69 -24.69
N LEU A 393 20.01 11.45 -23.73
CA LEU A 393 20.38 12.42 -22.69
C LEU A 393 21.77 13.05 -22.91
N GLU A 394 22.65 12.42 -23.72
CA GLU A 394 23.95 12.98 -24.10
C GLU A 394 23.88 14.44 -24.63
N PRO A 395 22.89 14.85 -25.45
CA PRO A 395 22.80 16.22 -25.94
C PRO A 395 22.49 17.27 -24.86
N LEU A 396 22.02 16.84 -23.68
CA LEU A 396 21.60 17.71 -22.58
C LEU A 396 22.67 17.82 -21.48
N GLN A 397 23.81 17.15 -21.64
CA GLN A 397 24.89 17.16 -20.67
C GLN A 397 25.87 18.30 -20.94
N PHE A 398 26.06 19.16 -19.94
CA PHE A 398 27.06 20.22 -19.94
C PHE A 398 28.28 19.79 -19.12
N THR A 399 29.46 20.29 -19.48
CA THR A 399 30.67 20.12 -18.67
C THR A 399 30.72 21.15 -17.54
N LEU A 400 31.42 20.81 -16.46
CA LEU A 400 31.52 21.71 -15.31
C LEU A 400 32.20 23.04 -15.70
N ASP A 401 33.23 22.98 -16.55
CA ASP A 401 33.96 24.16 -17.04
C ASP A 401 33.03 25.19 -17.72
N VAL A 402 32.05 24.71 -18.51
CA VAL A 402 31.08 25.57 -19.19
C VAL A 402 30.17 26.25 -18.18
N ILE A 403 29.76 25.54 -17.13
CA ILE A 403 28.88 26.07 -16.08
C ILE A 403 29.64 27.03 -15.15
N GLU A 404 30.88 26.74 -14.82
CA GLU A 404 31.75 27.64 -14.07
C GLU A 404 32.00 28.93 -14.84
N ALA A 405 32.30 28.86 -16.14
CA ALA A 405 32.43 30.03 -16.99
C ALA A 405 31.12 30.83 -17.04
N ALA A 406 29.98 30.15 -17.25
CA ALA A 406 28.67 30.80 -17.35
C ALA A 406 28.22 31.49 -16.05
N THR A 407 28.65 30.99 -14.89
CA THR A 407 28.24 31.49 -13.56
C THR A 407 29.31 32.34 -12.89
N ASN A 408 30.43 32.63 -13.55
CA ASN A 408 31.61 33.26 -12.97
C ASN A 408 32.08 32.53 -11.70
N ASN A 409 32.37 31.23 -11.85
CA ASN A 409 32.77 30.30 -10.80
C ASN A 409 31.81 30.27 -9.60
N PHE A 410 30.50 30.18 -9.88
CA PHE A 410 29.44 30.23 -8.86
C PHE A 410 29.56 31.44 -7.92
N SER A 411 29.90 32.62 -8.46
CA SER A 411 30.03 33.85 -7.67
C SER A 411 28.77 34.12 -6.86
N ASN A 412 28.95 34.61 -5.62
CA ASN A 412 27.84 35.05 -4.78
C ASN A 412 27.04 36.20 -5.42
N ASP A 413 27.64 37.01 -6.30
CA ASP A 413 26.94 38.08 -7.03
C ASP A 413 25.89 37.52 -8.00
N ASN A 414 26.10 36.30 -8.47
CA ASN A 414 25.19 35.60 -9.37
C ASN A 414 24.15 34.74 -8.62
N LYS A 415 24.19 34.70 -7.29
CA LYS A 415 23.28 33.87 -6.50
C LYS A 415 21.87 34.49 -6.46
N ILE A 416 20.89 33.75 -6.98
CA ILE A 416 19.49 34.20 -7.06
C ILE A 416 18.57 33.50 -6.05
N GLY A 417 19.02 32.40 -5.44
CA GLY A 417 18.23 31.69 -4.43
C GLY A 417 19.03 30.69 -3.61
N LYS A 418 18.54 30.38 -2.41
CA LYS A 418 19.05 29.31 -1.54
C LYS A 418 17.86 28.63 -0.85
N GLY A 419 17.76 27.32 -0.98
CA GLY A 419 16.70 26.51 -0.37
C GLY A 419 17.22 25.21 0.23
N GLY A 420 16.31 24.35 0.71
CA GLY A 420 16.65 23.04 1.27
C GLY A 420 17.32 22.07 0.29
N PHE A 421 17.23 22.36 -1.01
CA PHE A 421 17.71 21.51 -2.10
C PHE A 421 19.05 21.97 -2.69
N GLY A 422 19.54 23.17 -2.35
CA GLY A 422 20.79 23.70 -2.87
C GLY A 422 20.77 25.20 -3.12
N GLU A 423 21.76 25.66 -3.87
CA GLU A 423 21.94 27.07 -4.22
C GLU A 423 21.67 27.27 -5.72
N VAL A 424 21.01 28.37 -6.08
CA VAL A 424 20.63 28.68 -7.45
C VAL A 424 21.35 29.95 -7.90
N TYR A 425 22.00 29.87 -9.05
CA TYR A 425 22.80 30.93 -9.64
C TYR A 425 22.25 31.34 -11.00
N LYS A 426 22.30 32.62 -11.32
CA LYS A 426 22.12 33.13 -12.68
C LYS A 426 23.43 32.89 -13.46
N GLY A 427 23.30 32.46 -14.71
CA GLY A 427 24.44 32.36 -15.61
C GLY A 427 24.09 32.82 -17.01
N VAL A 428 25.12 33.00 -17.84
CA VAL A 428 24.98 33.31 -19.27
C VAL A 428 25.85 32.34 -20.04
N LEU A 429 25.24 31.54 -20.92
CA LEU A 429 25.97 30.63 -21.80
C LEU A 429 26.72 31.42 -22.88
N LEU A 430 27.70 30.78 -23.54
CA LEU A 430 28.50 31.40 -24.61
C LEU A 430 27.67 31.92 -25.79
N ASP A 431 26.50 31.33 -26.02
CA ASP A 431 25.55 31.75 -27.05
C ASP A 431 24.62 32.89 -26.60
N GLY A 432 24.84 33.45 -25.41
CA GLY A 432 24.08 34.56 -24.85
C GLY A 432 22.80 34.16 -24.11
N ARG A 433 22.43 32.87 -24.07
CA ARG A 433 21.24 32.43 -23.34
C ARG A 433 21.43 32.59 -21.83
N GLN A 434 20.47 33.23 -21.18
CA GLN A 434 20.43 33.34 -19.72
C GLN A 434 19.86 32.06 -19.10
N ILE A 435 20.55 31.54 -18.08
CA ILE A 435 20.22 30.28 -17.43
C ILE A 435 20.11 30.42 -15.91
N ALA A 436 19.32 29.55 -15.31
CA ALA A 436 19.29 29.33 -13.87
C ALA A 436 19.96 27.98 -13.56
N VAL A 437 21.01 28.02 -12.75
CA VAL A 437 21.87 26.90 -12.41
C VAL A 437 21.62 26.49 -10.96
N LYS A 438 20.93 25.38 -10.75
CA LYS A 438 20.64 24.81 -9.43
C LYS A 438 21.72 23.78 -9.08
N ARG A 439 22.64 24.17 -8.20
CA ARG A 439 23.71 23.30 -7.68
C ARG A 439 23.22 22.59 -6.43
N LEU A 440 23.04 21.28 -6.52
CA LEU A 440 22.54 20.47 -5.39
C LEU A 440 23.64 20.27 -4.34
N SER A 441 23.23 20.18 -3.07
CA SER A 441 24.18 20.04 -1.95
C SER A 441 24.96 18.72 -1.99
N LYS A 442 26.29 18.81 -1.81
CA LYS A 442 27.24 17.66 -1.82
C LYS A 442 27.01 16.66 -0.69
N SER A 443 26.46 17.09 0.46
CA SER A 443 26.29 16.26 1.67
C SER A 443 24.95 15.53 1.77
N SER A 444 24.04 15.73 0.81
CA SER A 444 22.67 15.23 0.91
C SER A 444 22.46 13.92 0.13
N LYS A 445 22.17 12.82 0.84
CA LYS A 445 21.66 11.57 0.24
C LYS A 445 20.36 11.81 -0.56
N GLN A 446 19.58 12.82 -0.16
CA GLN A 446 18.32 13.21 -0.78
C GLN A 446 18.54 13.88 -2.16
N GLY A 447 19.55 14.75 -2.29
CA GLY A 447 19.84 15.45 -3.54
C GLY A 447 20.22 14.52 -4.71
N THR A 448 20.71 13.31 -4.45
CA THR A 448 21.00 12.32 -5.49
C THR A 448 19.75 11.70 -6.11
N ILE A 449 18.72 11.48 -5.28
CA ILE A 449 17.43 10.93 -5.71
C ILE A 449 16.66 12.00 -6.48
N GLU A 450 16.64 13.23 -5.96
CA GLU A 450 16.00 14.38 -6.60
C GLU A 450 16.64 14.71 -7.94
N PHE A 451 17.97 14.69 -8.05
CA PHE A 451 18.68 14.85 -9.31
C PHE A 451 18.24 13.83 -10.37
N LYS A 452 18.23 12.54 -10.01
CA LYS A 452 17.82 11.48 -10.94
C LYS A 452 16.35 11.62 -11.34
N ASN A 453 15.47 11.93 -10.39
CA ASN A 453 14.07 12.16 -10.68
C ASN A 453 13.90 13.34 -11.63
N GLU A 454 14.51 14.48 -11.31
CA GLU A 454 14.34 15.70 -12.08
C GLU A 454 14.87 15.52 -13.51
N VAL A 455 16.07 14.97 -13.72
CA VAL A 455 16.61 14.70 -15.07
C VAL A 455 15.74 13.72 -15.87
N LEU A 456 15.26 12.63 -15.25
CA LEU A 456 14.47 11.60 -15.94
C LEU A 456 13.03 12.07 -16.26
N LEU A 457 12.46 12.92 -15.40
CA LEU A 457 11.10 13.45 -15.52
C LEU A 457 11.05 14.64 -16.46
N ILE A 458 11.87 15.65 -16.21
CA ILE A 458 11.68 16.99 -16.76
C ILE A 458 12.21 17.14 -18.17
N ALA A 459 13.20 16.33 -18.57
CA ALA A 459 13.74 16.32 -19.93
C ALA A 459 12.67 15.99 -20.98
N LYS A 460 11.52 15.44 -20.56
CA LYS A 460 10.39 15.05 -21.41
C LYS A 460 9.17 15.98 -21.29
N LEU A 461 9.25 17.02 -20.45
CA LEU A 461 8.15 17.96 -20.20
C LEU A 461 8.43 19.29 -20.89
N GLN A 462 7.50 19.73 -21.74
CA GLN A 462 7.60 21.01 -22.43
C GLN A 462 6.20 21.63 -22.51
N HIS A 463 6.04 22.77 -21.83
CA HIS A 463 4.77 23.49 -21.81
C HIS A 463 5.01 24.97 -21.43
N ARG A 464 4.18 25.88 -21.96
CA ARG A 464 4.33 27.34 -21.74
C ARG A 464 4.26 27.73 -20.25
N ASN A 465 3.51 26.96 -19.46
CA ASN A 465 3.34 27.16 -18.02
C ASN A 465 4.24 26.27 -17.13
N LEU A 466 5.30 25.70 -17.69
CA LEU A 466 6.37 25.00 -16.95
C LEU A 466 7.70 25.72 -17.21
N VAL A 467 8.61 25.68 -16.24
CA VAL A 467 9.99 26.14 -16.45
C VAL A 467 10.71 25.17 -17.37
N ALA A 468 11.27 25.68 -18.46
CA ALA A 468 12.00 24.89 -19.44
C ALA A 468 13.31 24.39 -18.86
N PHE A 469 13.49 23.06 -18.88
CA PHE A 469 14.75 22.42 -18.56
C PHE A 469 15.68 22.46 -19.78
N ILE A 470 16.92 22.88 -19.56
CA ILE A 470 17.92 23.05 -20.61
C ILE A 470 18.94 21.91 -20.58
N GLY A 471 19.31 21.43 -19.39
CA GLY A 471 20.29 20.36 -19.28
C GLY A 471 20.78 20.12 -17.86
N PHE A 472 21.78 19.27 -17.73
CA PHE A 472 22.40 18.94 -16.45
C PHE A 472 23.92 18.83 -16.57
N CYS A 473 24.61 18.93 -15.44
CA CYS A 473 26.02 18.57 -15.32
C CYS A 473 26.15 17.52 -14.20
N LEU A 474 26.83 16.43 -14.51
CA LEU A 474 27.14 15.33 -13.60
C LEU A 474 28.62 15.00 -13.72
N GLU A 475 29.45 15.71 -12.96
CA GLU A 475 30.90 15.49 -12.91
C GLU A 475 31.36 15.39 -11.46
N GLN A 476 32.19 14.38 -11.17
CA GLN A 476 32.70 14.08 -9.82
C GLN A 476 31.59 13.96 -8.75
N GLN A 477 31.48 14.94 -7.85
CA GLN A 477 30.45 15.05 -6.81
C GLN A 477 29.41 16.16 -7.08
N ASP A 478 29.57 16.90 -8.17
CA ASP A 478 28.71 18.02 -8.50
C ASP A 478 27.51 17.54 -9.34
N LYS A 479 26.32 17.82 -8.81
CA LYS A 479 25.02 17.51 -9.42
C LYS A 479 24.31 18.81 -9.67
N ILE A 480 24.24 19.20 -10.94
CA ILE A 480 23.79 20.54 -11.33
C ILE A 480 22.67 20.41 -12.36
N LEU A 481 21.60 21.15 -12.14
CA LEU A 481 20.45 21.22 -13.04
C LEU A 481 20.39 22.63 -13.65
N ILE A 482 20.12 22.71 -14.95
CA ILE A 482 20.16 23.94 -15.74
C ILE A 482 18.78 24.18 -16.35
N TYR A 483 18.22 25.35 -16.07
CA TYR A 483 16.91 25.79 -16.53
C TYR A 483 17.01 27.11 -17.28
N GLU A 484 15.95 27.46 -17.99
CA GLU A 484 15.76 28.85 -18.43
C GLU A 484 15.78 29.81 -17.23
N TYR A 485 16.39 30.98 -17.42
CA TYR A 485 16.29 32.03 -16.42
C TYR A 485 14.95 32.75 -16.53
N VAL A 486 14.18 32.76 -15.45
CA VAL A 486 12.87 33.40 -15.37
C VAL A 486 13.00 34.72 -14.59
N PRO A 487 12.77 35.89 -15.23
CA PRO A 487 13.23 37.19 -14.70
C PRO A 487 12.41 37.72 -13.53
N ASN A 488 11.08 37.51 -13.50
CA ASN A 488 10.20 38.07 -12.47
C ASN A 488 10.04 37.14 -11.27
N LYS A 489 11.13 36.48 -10.83
CA LYS A 489 11.20 35.68 -9.58
C LYS A 489 9.98 34.77 -9.37
N SER A 490 9.64 34.47 -8.12
CA SER A 490 8.55 33.59 -7.71
C SER A 490 7.28 34.36 -7.33
N LEU A 491 6.13 33.69 -7.36
CA LEU A 491 4.83 34.30 -7.08
C LEU A 491 4.69 34.76 -5.63
N ASP A 492 5.27 34.03 -4.67
CA ASP A 492 5.29 34.41 -3.25
C ASP A 492 5.95 35.78 -3.01
N TYR A 493 6.96 36.12 -3.80
CA TYR A 493 7.65 37.41 -3.77
C TYR A 493 6.73 38.58 -4.12
N PHE A 494 5.75 38.36 -5.00
CA PHE A 494 4.76 39.38 -5.34
C PHE A 494 3.57 39.35 -4.40
N LEU A 495 3.09 38.16 -4.03
CA LEU A 495 1.86 38.03 -3.24
C LEU A 495 1.98 38.58 -1.83
N PHE A 496 3.10 38.28 -1.13
CA PHE A 496 3.21 38.51 0.31
C PHE A 496 4.02 39.77 0.69
N ASP A 497 4.62 40.45 -0.28
CA ASP A 497 5.24 41.76 -0.08
C ASP A 497 4.20 42.87 -0.28
N SER A 498 4.03 43.72 0.73
CA SER A 498 2.96 44.73 0.77
C SER A 498 3.06 45.80 -0.32
N GLN A 499 4.24 46.03 -0.89
CA GLN A 499 4.41 46.98 -2.01
C GLN A 499 4.29 46.27 -3.35
N ARG A 500 4.81 45.05 -3.47
CA ARG A 500 4.77 44.28 -4.74
C ARG A 500 3.40 43.67 -5.02
N SER A 501 2.62 43.36 -3.99
CA SER A 501 1.26 42.80 -4.13
C SER A 501 0.33 43.75 -4.90
N LYS A 502 0.63 45.05 -4.89
CA LYS A 502 -0.05 46.09 -5.66
C LYS A 502 0.25 46.02 -7.17
N LEU A 503 1.34 45.38 -7.57
CA LEU A 503 1.69 45.13 -8.97
C LEU A 503 0.88 43.98 -9.56
N LEU A 504 0.12 43.24 -8.75
CA LEU A 504 -0.76 42.16 -9.18
C LEU A 504 -2.21 42.63 -9.11
N SER A 505 -2.70 43.23 -10.19
CA SER A 505 -4.12 43.48 -10.41
C SER A 505 -4.91 42.17 -10.38
N TRP A 506 -6.23 42.27 -10.18
CA TRP A 506 -7.10 41.09 -10.26
C TRP A 506 -6.98 40.37 -11.61
N HIS A 507 -6.84 41.12 -12.71
CA HIS A 507 -6.67 40.55 -14.04
C HIS A 507 -5.39 39.70 -14.13
N GLU A 508 -4.28 40.19 -13.61
CA GLU A 508 -3.02 39.43 -13.55
C GLU A 508 -3.15 38.20 -12.65
N ARG A 509 -3.75 38.33 -11.46
CA ARG A 509 -4.02 37.20 -10.54
C ARG A 509 -4.86 36.11 -11.21
N TYR A 510 -5.91 36.48 -11.93
CA TYR A 510 -6.75 35.55 -12.67
C TYR A 510 -5.98 34.84 -13.78
N ASN A 511 -5.18 35.58 -14.55
CA ASN A 511 -4.33 35.01 -15.59
C ASN A 511 -3.28 34.04 -15.02
N ILE A 512 -2.73 34.36 -13.84
CA ILE A 512 -1.82 33.50 -13.10
C ILE A 512 -2.53 32.21 -12.66
N ILE A 513 -3.72 32.29 -12.05
CA ILE A 513 -4.52 31.10 -11.66
C ILE A 513 -4.76 30.21 -12.88
N GLY A 514 -5.24 30.80 -14.00
CA GLY A 514 -5.50 30.06 -15.22
C GLY A 514 -4.24 29.42 -15.83
N GLY A 515 -3.10 30.11 -15.76
CA GLY A 515 -1.82 29.57 -16.23
C GLY A 515 -1.31 28.41 -15.38
N ILE A 516 -1.41 28.50 -14.06
CA ILE A 516 -1.06 27.41 -13.15
C ILE A 516 -1.95 26.19 -13.42
N ALA A 517 -3.27 26.39 -13.54
CA ALA A 517 -4.22 25.32 -13.84
C ALA A 517 -3.89 24.59 -15.15
N ARG A 518 -3.55 25.33 -16.22
CA ARG A 518 -3.09 24.73 -17.49
C ARG A 518 -1.80 23.92 -17.33
N GLY A 519 -0.85 24.42 -16.53
CA GLY A 519 0.38 23.70 -16.22
C GLY A 519 0.12 22.38 -15.48
N ILE A 520 -0.76 22.38 -14.48
CA ILE A 520 -1.14 21.18 -13.72
C ILE A 520 -1.90 20.19 -14.61
N LEU A 521 -2.88 20.66 -15.38
CA LEU A 521 -3.62 19.83 -16.33
C LEU A 521 -2.69 19.14 -17.33
N TYR A 522 -1.68 19.87 -17.83
CA TYR A 522 -0.67 19.28 -18.68
C TYR A 522 0.08 18.13 -17.99
N LEU A 523 0.51 18.30 -16.74
CA LEU A 523 1.23 17.26 -15.98
C LEU A 523 0.37 16.02 -15.68
N HIS A 524 -0.94 16.19 -15.51
CA HIS A 524 -1.85 15.12 -15.11
C HIS A 524 -2.42 14.35 -16.31
N GLU A 525 -2.75 15.04 -17.40
CA GLU A 525 -3.52 14.46 -18.51
C GLU A 525 -2.83 14.53 -19.88
N HIS A 526 -2.09 15.60 -20.19
CA HIS A 526 -1.57 15.83 -21.55
C HIS A 526 -0.08 15.53 -21.73
N SER A 527 0.67 15.29 -20.66
CA SER A 527 2.03 14.81 -20.73
C SER A 527 2.06 13.32 -21.08
N ARG A 528 3.16 12.88 -21.71
CA ARG A 528 3.34 11.47 -22.10
C ARG A 528 3.32 10.49 -20.90
N LEU A 529 3.64 10.99 -19.71
CA LEU A 529 3.60 10.27 -18.44
C LEU A 529 2.75 11.11 -17.48
N LYS A 530 1.89 10.49 -16.67
CA LYS A 530 1.18 11.19 -15.59
C LYS A 530 2.20 11.55 -14.51
N VAL A 531 2.35 12.85 -14.23
CA VAL A 531 3.32 13.39 -13.27
C VAL A 531 2.60 14.07 -12.13
N ILE A 532 2.84 13.62 -10.90
CA ILE A 532 2.34 14.26 -9.68
C ILE A 532 3.48 15.07 -9.07
N HIS A 533 3.28 16.38 -8.89
CA HIS A 533 4.32 17.32 -8.47
C HIS A 533 4.64 17.24 -6.97
N ARG A 534 3.61 17.11 -6.11
CA ARG A 534 3.70 16.94 -4.64
C ARG A 534 4.28 18.09 -3.81
N ASP A 535 4.63 19.21 -4.44
CA ASP A 535 5.16 20.41 -3.75
C ASP A 535 4.73 21.69 -4.46
N LEU A 536 3.49 21.75 -4.93
CA LEU A 536 2.93 22.96 -5.50
C LEU A 536 2.68 23.99 -4.40
N LYS A 537 3.29 25.17 -4.55
CA LYS A 537 3.21 26.30 -3.63
C LYS A 537 3.65 27.59 -4.34
N PRO A 538 3.32 28.80 -3.85
CA PRO A 538 3.63 30.02 -4.58
C PRO A 538 5.12 30.27 -4.81
N SER A 539 6.01 29.79 -3.92
CA SER A 539 7.47 29.91 -4.15
C SER A 539 8.01 29.01 -5.27
N ASN A 540 7.23 28.01 -5.70
CA ASN A 540 7.56 27.14 -6.83
C ASN A 540 6.88 27.59 -8.14
N ILE A 541 6.16 28.71 -8.13
CA ILE A 541 5.59 29.32 -9.35
C ILE A 541 6.45 30.53 -9.72
N LEU A 542 7.20 30.44 -10.81
CA LEU A 542 7.99 31.57 -11.33
C LEU A 542 7.18 32.40 -12.33
N LEU A 543 7.50 33.69 -12.46
CA LEU A 543 6.83 34.59 -13.41
C LEU A 543 7.80 35.04 -14.50
N ASP A 544 7.43 34.84 -15.76
CA ASP A 544 8.25 35.32 -16.88
C ASP A 544 8.11 36.84 -17.10
N GLU A 545 8.81 37.36 -18.11
CA GLU A 545 8.81 38.79 -18.47
C GLU A 545 7.41 39.36 -18.73
N ASN A 546 6.44 38.51 -19.11
CA ASN A 546 5.06 38.86 -19.40
C ASN A 546 4.11 38.50 -18.23
N MET A 547 4.65 38.23 -17.03
CA MET A 547 3.90 37.79 -15.85
C MET A 547 3.14 36.48 -16.04
N ILE A 548 3.57 35.64 -16.99
CA ILE A 548 2.99 34.32 -17.21
C ILE A 548 3.59 33.34 -16.19
N PRO A 549 2.76 32.54 -15.49
CA PRO A 549 3.25 31.62 -14.48
C PRO A 549 3.90 30.38 -15.10
N LYS A 550 5.01 29.95 -14.52
CA LYS A 550 5.77 28.75 -14.85
C LYS A 550 6.01 27.91 -13.60
N ILE A 551 5.49 26.69 -13.58
CA ILE A 551 5.70 25.75 -12.47
C ILE A 551 7.15 25.25 -12.51
N SER A 552 7.79 25.19 -11.34
CA SER A 552 9.20 24.83 -11.14
C SER A 552 9.38 23.87 -9.97
N ASP A 553 10.61 23.34 -9.81
CA ASP A 553 11.04 22.46 -8.70
C ASP A 553 10.38 21.07 -8.69
N PHE A 554 10.81 20.21 -9.62
CA PHE A 554 10.27 18.86 -9.80
C PHE A 554 11.03 17.79 -8.99
N GLY A 555 11.91 18.17 -8.07
CA GLY A 555 12.73 17.22 -7.29
C GLY A 555 11.90 16.18 -6.52
N LEU A 556 10.69 16.57 -6.09
CA LEU A 556 9.75 15.70 -5.36
C LEU A 556 8.71 15.00 -6.25
N ALA A 557 8.69 15.31 -7.55
CA ALA A 557 7.70 14.79 -8.47
C ALA A 557 7.84 13.27 -8.69
N ARG A 558 6.74 12.61 -9.08
CA ARG A 558 6.69 11.16 -9.34
C ARG A 558 5.89 10.85 -10.61
N ILE A 559 6.38 9.87 -11.39
CA ILE A 559 5.58 9.23 -12.44
C ILE A 559 4.64 8.23 -11.78
N VAL A 560 3.38 8.26 -12.20
CA VAL A 560 2.41 7.21 -11.93
C VAL A 560 2.00 6.61 -13.27
N GLU A 561 1.83 5.29 -13.33
CA GLU A 561 1.29 4.65 -14.54
C GLU A 561 -0.12 5.19 -14.80
N ILE A 562 -0.47 5.43 -16.06
CA ILE A 562 -1.74 6.09 -16.44
C ILE A 562 -2.97 5.33 -15.90
N ASN A 563 -2.86 4.03 -15.63
CA ASN A 563 -3.92 3.15 -15.13
C ASN A 563 -3.89 2.95 -13.60
N GLN A 564 -3.00 3.61 -12.86
CA GLN A 564 -2.96 3.61 -11.40
C GLN A 564 -3.47 4.95 -10.87
N ASP A 565 -4.50 4.92 -10.02
CA ASP A 565 -5.12 6.14 -9.50
C ASP A 565 -4.35 6.76 -8.33
N GLN A 566 -3.48 5.98 -7.66
CA GLN A 566 -2.79 6.42 -6.44
C GLN A 566 -1.40 5.79 -6.28
N GLY A 567 -0.44 6.59 -5.79
CA GLY A 567 0.88 6.13 -5.35
C GLY A 567 1.03 6.21 -3.83
N SER A 568 1.91 5.38 -3.24
CA SER A 568 2.19 5.40 -1.79
C SER A 568 3.69 5.57 -1.52
N THR A 569 4.03 6.32 -0.46
CA THR A 569 5.42 6.53 -0.02
C THR A 569 5.54 6.50 1.50
N ASN A 570 6.50 5.73 2.01
CA ASN A 570 6.87 5.76 3.43
C ASN A 570 7.65 7.03 3.82
N ARG A 571 8.01 7.85 2.84
CA ARG A 571 8.72 9.11 3.02
C ARG A 571 7.82 10.28 2.61
N ILE A 572 7.22 10.92 3.59
CA ILE A 572 6.39 12.12 3.45
C ILE A 572 7.32 13.32 3.33
N VAL A 573 7.23 14.03 2.21
CA VAL A 573 8.05 15.20 1.87
C VAL A 573 7.22 16.22 1.09
N GLY A 574 7.43 17.51 1.33
CA GLY A 574 6.63 18.57 0.75
C GLY A 574 6.45 19.70 1.76
N THR A 575 5.74 20.75 1.38
CA THR A 575 5.56 21.93 2.23
C THR A 575 4.28 21.84 3.05
N TYR A 576 4.41 21.91 4.38
CA TYR A 576 3.26 21.94 5.30
C TYR A 576 2.33 23.11 4.98
N GLY A 577 1.01 22.88 5.08
CA GLY A 577 -0.03 23.85 4.68
C GLY A 577 -0.51 23.69 3.23
N TYR A 578 0.30 23.07 2.36
CA TYR A 578 -0.08 22.76 0.97
C TYR A 578 -0.30 21.26 0.72
N MET A 579 0.16 20.40 1.62
CA MET A 579 -0.04 18.95 1.52
C MET A 579 -1.50 18.57 1.80
N SER A 580 -2.05 17.68 0.98
CA SER A 580 -3.37 17.12 1.23
C SER A 580 -3.38 16.22 2.48
N PRO A 581 -4.53 16.09 3.18
CA PRO A 581 -4.61 15.34 4.43
C PRO A 581 -4.17 13.89 4.28
N GLU A 582 -4.61 13.19 3.24
CA GLU A 582 -4.27 11.79 2.97
C GLU A 582 -2.77 11.59 2.68
N TYR A 583 -2.12 12.56 2.05
CA TYR A 583 -0.68 12.54 1.81
C TYR A 583 0.11 12.82 3.08
N ALA A 584 -0.30 13.81 3.87
CA ALA A 584 0.34 14.17 5.12
C ALA A 584 0.17 13.10 6.21
N MET A 585 -0.93 12.35 6.19
CA MET A 585 -1.26 11.33 7.20
C MET A 585 -0.78 9.93 6.82
N PHE A 586 -0.96 9.54 5.56
CA PHE A 586 -0.75 8.14 5.12
C PHE A 586 0.32 7.98 4.04
N GLY A 587 0.92 9.08 3.57
CA GLY A 587 1.90 9.05 2.48
C GLY A 587 1.30 8.65 1.12
N GLN A 588 -0.03 8.70 0.99
CA GLN A 588 -0.75 8.42 -0.25
C GLN A 588 -0.83 9.68 -1.11
N PHE A 589 -0.44 9.62 -2.38
CA PHE A 589 -0.46 10.77 -3.29
C PHE A 589 -1.11 10.41 -4.64
N SER A 590 -1.88 11.33 -5.18
CA SER A 590 -2.54 11.23 -6.49
C SER A 590 -2.58 12.61 -7.17
N GLU A 591 -3.17 12.72 -8.37
CA GLU A 591 -3.44 14.04 -8.96
C GLU A 591 -4.28 14.94 -8.04
N LYS A 592 -5.13 14.34 -7.18
CA LYS A 592 -5.97 15.07 -6.22
C LYS A 592 -5.15 15.76 -5.14
N SER A 593 -3.98 15.22 -4.80
CA SER A 593 -3.05 15.87 -3.87
C SER A 593 -2.52 17.19 -4.43
N ASP A 594 -2.18 17.25 -5.72
CA ASP A 594 -1.78 18.49 -6.40
C ASP A 594 -2.95 19.47 -6.54
N VAL A 595 -4.17 18.97 -6.79
CA VAL A 595 -5.40 19.79 -6.84
C VAL A 595 -5.68 20.45 -5.49
N PHE A 596 -5.46 19.75 -4.38
CA PHE A 596 -5.58 20.33 -3.05
C PHE A 596 -4.58 21.48 -2.85
N SER A 597 -3.30 21.26 -3.18
CA SER A 597 -2.27 22.31 -3.12
C SER A 597 -2.62 23.51 -3.99
N PHE A 598 -3.16 23.28 -5.19
CA PHE A 598 -3.65 24.33 -6.07
C PHE A 598 -4.79 25.13 -5.46
N GLY A 599 -5.76 24.46 -4.82
CA GLY A 599 -6.85 25.14 -4.10
C GLY A 599 -6.33 26.07 -3.01
N VAL A 600 -5.33 25.65 -2.24
CA VAL A 600 -4.66 26.50 -1.25
C VAL A 600 -4.00 27.72 -1.91
N MET A 601 -3.26 27.54 -3.00
CA MET A 601 -2.63 28.64 -3.73
C MET A 601 -3.65 29.64 -4.27
N VAL A 602 -4.80 29.17 -4.78
CA VAL A 602 -5.87 30.04 -5.28
C VAL A 602 -6.37 30.97 -4.17
N LEU A 603 -6.55 30.45 -2.96
CA LEU A 603 -6.94 31.26 -1.81
C LEU A 603 -5.87 32.32 -1.49
N GLU A 604 -4.59 31.96 -1.48
CA GLU A 604 -3.50 32.92 -1.25
C GLU A 604 -3.40 33.98 -2.35
N ILE A 605 -3.62 33.59 -3.60
CA ILE A 605 -3.60 34.50 -4.75
C ILE A 605 -4.76 35.51 -4.65
N ILE A 606 -5.97 35.05 -4.32
CA ILE A 606 -7.13 35.93 -4.21
C ILE A 606 -6.92 36.93 -3.07
N THR A 607 -6.36 36.47 -1.96
CA THR A 607 -6.40 37.21 -0.70
C THR A 607 -5.14 38.01 -0.43
N GLY A 608 -4.04 37.66 -1.10
CA GLY A 608 -2.70 38.20 -0.83
C GLY A 608 -2.18 37.81 0.56
N LYS A 609 -2.86 36.91 1.29
CA LYS A 609 -2.47 36.48 2.64
C LYS A 609 -1.78 35.13 2.55
N LYS A 610 -0.64 35.02 3.22
CA LYS A 610 0.09 33.75 3.33
C LYS A 610 -0.68 32.80 4.23
N ASN A 611 -0.82 31.55 3.81
CA ASN A 611 -1.35 30.48 4.63
C ASN A 611 -0.47 30.35 5.87
N LEU A 612 -1.08 30.44 7.05
CA LEU A 612 -0.38 30.52 8.32
C LEU A 612 0.44 29.23 8.55
N SER A 613 1.73 29.39 8.78
CA SER A 613 2.59 28.34 9.34
C SER A 613 3.51 28.96 10.38
N PRO A 614 3.85 28.28 11.48
CA PRO A 614 3.01 27.96 12.63
C PRO A 614 3.58 28.64 13.89
N CYS A 615 2.88 29.64 14.44
CA CYS A 615 3.05 30.13 15.83
C CYS A 615 2.04 31.26 16.08
N GLU A 616 0.76 30.93 16.24
CA GLU A 616 -0.15 31.68 17.12
C GLU A 616 -1.40 30.83 17.39
N PRO A 617 -1.73 30.53 18.66
CA PRO A 617 -2.73 29.55 19.01
C PRO A 617 -4.13 30.18 19.00
N TYR A 618 -4.68 30.48 17.83
CA TYR A 618 -6.13 30.69 17.69
C TYR A 618 -6.65 30.12 16.37
N ARG A 619 -7.47 29.05 16.53
CA ARG A 619 -8.46 28.53 15.58
C ARG A 619 -7.96 27.90 14.27
N VAL A 620 -7.58 26.62 14.34
CA VAL A 620 -7.63 25.71 13.17
C VAL A 620 -8.87 24.83 13.26
N VAL A 621 -10.03 25.48 13.25
CA VAL A 621 -11.25 24.98 12.59
C VAL A 621 -11.69 25.95 11.48
N ASP A 622 -11.05 27.12 11.34
CA ASP A 622 -11.63 28.23 10.58
C ASP A 622 -10.84 28.67 9.33
N GLY A 623 -9.77 28.01 8.93
CA GLY A 623 -8.94 28.45 7.78
C GLY A 623 -9.66 28.44 6.42
N LEU A 624 -10.54 27.46 6.19
CA LEU A 624 -11.38 27.39 4.98
C LEU A 624 -12.76 28.05 5.18
N LEU A 625 -13.27 28.09 6.43
CA LEU A 625 -14.59 28.66 6.75
C LEU A 625 -14.57 30.19 6.89
N ASN A 626 -13.44 30.82 7.21
CA ASN A 626 -13.32 32.28 7.26
C ASN A 626 -13.36 32.92 5.87
N TYR A 627 -12.91 32.23 4.82
CA TYR A 627 -13.09 32.71 3.43
C TYR A 627 -14.56 32.76 3.00
N LYS A 628 -15.41 31.93 3.63
CA LYS A 628 -16.86 31.95 3.40
C LYS A 628 -17.57 33.04 4.23
N LYS A 629 -17.01 33.47 5.37
CA LYS A 629 -17.60 34.50 6.23
C LYS A 629 -17.34 35.93 5.75
N GLU A 630 -16.19 36.21 5.12
CA GLU A 630 -15.87 37.58 4.68
C GLU A 630 -16.65 38.03 3.43
N TYR A 631 -17.16 37.10 2.61
CA TYR A 631 -17.99 37.41 1.43
C TYR A 631 -19.49 37.21 1.60
N VAL A 632 -19.95 36.67 2.74
CA VAL A 632 -21.39 36.43 3.02
C VAL A 632 -21.97 37.44 4.03
N VAL A 633 -21.15 38.37 4.55
CA VAL A 633 -21.61 39.43 5.49
C VAL A 633 -21.24 40.84 4.99
N GLY A 634 -21.08 41.00 3.66
CA GLY A 634 -20.73 42.30 3.04
C GLY A 634 -21.92 43.10 2.49
N ASP A 635 -23.01 42.43 2.13
CA ASP A 635 -24.19 43.08 1.54
C ASP A 635 -25.45 42.55 2.20
N LEU A 636 -25.85 43.19 3.30
CA LEU A 636 -27.22 43.34 3.81
C LEU A 636 -27.14 43.81 5.26
N VAL A 637 -27.23 45.12 5.45
CA VAL A 637 -28.00 45.86 6.48
C VAL A 637 -27.37 47.25 6.54
N ARG A 638 -27.90 48.10 5.66
CA ARG A 638 -28.07 49.51 5.99
C ARG A 638 -29.13 49.59 7.07
N GLU A 639 -28.95 50.60 7.92
CA GLU A 639 -29.93 51.23 8.81
C GLU A 639 -30.10 50.70 10.24
N GLU A 640 -29.92 51.71 11.12
CA GLU A 640 -30.47 51.87 12.47
C GLU A 640 -29.77 51.21 13.67
N GLY A 641 -29.13 52.09 14.46
CA GLY A 641 -29.56 52.22 15.86
C GLY A 641 -28.67 51.58 16.93
N GLY A 642 -27.77 52.40 17.50
CA GLY A 642 -27.81 52.64 18.95
C GLY A 642 -27.15 51.64 19.91
N ILE A 643 -25.97 52.07 20.43
CA ILE A 643 -25.66 52.23 21.87
C ILE A 643 -25.50 50.97 22.78
N ARG A 644 -24.34 50.98 23.48
CA ARG A 644 -23.94 50.29 24.74
C ARG A 644 -23.71 48.78 24.63
N GLY A 645 -22.71 48.18 25.25
CA GLY A 645 -21.75 48.60 26.27
C GLY A 645 -21.04 47.35 26.79
N CYS A 646 -19.85 47.53 27.35
CA CYS A 646 -18.89 46.54 27.79
C CYS A 646 -19.44 45.36 28.64
N LEU A 647 -18.84 44.18 28.47
CA LEU A 647 -17.89 43.57 29.43
C LEU A 647 -17.08 42.47 28.75
#